data_AF-A0A7M2ST26-F1
#
_entry.id   AF-A0A7M2ST26-F1
#
_cell.length_a   1.000
_cell.length_b   1.000
_cell.length_c   1.000
_cell.angle_alpha   90.00
_cell.angle_beta   90.00
_cell.angle_gamma   90.00
#
_symmetry.space_group_name_H-M   'P 1'
#
loop_
_entity.id
_entity.type
_entity.pdbx_description
1 polymer ?
#
loop_
_entity_poly.entity_id
_entity_poly.type
_entity_poly.pdbx_seq_one_letter_code
_entity_poly.pdbx_strand_id
1 'polypeptide(L)'
;MNLRRTSTSQLTRRGSEPARTWRVRKSRWYYPVLALTVLGALAELFLIGVAAAAVGEADWLLKEWESQCKDDGQACSILSGVLTPLLTLALATFTYLFFRFRRVSGAYLRKAREAPLDLVETAGGIFGRVVGRDQLCDVLMEDLRDSRFRRAHVVVGGIGAGKTALLVLLTERLAQRKAVPVPLRLRAAGSDLDFRQLAYDRFKREVQEHIRSESEAEKVWQRLCQQGRIVVLADGLEDALTEDNQEEERDTVIRLAIRRANDERLPLIITSRPHDALRGLDASLTDLEPLSEEAALAYISSGTAWEDRQRLDWIVEKAEIAEAPTYLQVARDLHEEGLLERALSGRFEEGVETRGGDRAALRLHLLDTWLSALVAGRLSPQLPLGRDERRVMLDYLSALACAALAVDAAEIRITDVVHEHDPAGSRFPEILRELAKRAQASRMDIRLAAHWGTRMGLVELDGDRVRFQHSVIQAHLGARFMNAVIHPRMPEEPTEGSYFPAALASPGRELLIALVLYSRTPEGSCPHAAAPAGDRTWCPVAAARDLLLRAAGRAQSAITGHRSADGHQNAGRPEEAVDPRHVFGRTLHTKALELYAAALEIDSVAADPQQHRIAMELTTSWSDLRARDPHTLRAAKALLVSRFGEAVRSVARRQSLQPAYAELFEIGRMEPSHDVRVAIAQEIGSGGDSAFEVLEPRLRGPQIIREQPLGRRPEWLVELWDDKAARQGDPGADGPDGTQDDIARLRRREEEEREEEEHKWRDNVLCAWLIPLLVGSVTTRRHHDTPYEILESWVRRIRACDEDDDGSGLDLTLEIALAQGFKYAANRRARHPHARPQAREYLSEQAWDMLRRSRFWFTRVTLLHALTLWELPDGASAAAGPEDHGFDPAAQVRQWLALPDGAPQHPFVEAAAELCVWTLMTRRPERFLWIDESGVSAHVGSQPAGGGEVRKHQLWIPPSTGWSTLHPRAQQLLADAMLLLNLAGRGDWPKDRLRRLHRTARPELPPCLTKDRRPLAPGRSLVRTAAAHAGSNCRDDCAFELCPYPPSGLDGYRPELSEAFCRAQLTLLSRSRWRSLARPEARWQRGTDLAELRLFWERMGKRALNSHRGR
;
A
#
# COMPACT_ATOMS: atom_id res chain seq x y z
N MET A 1 -29.76 -8.43 -25.32
CA MET A 1 -29.08 -8.65 -24.02
C MET A 1 -30.03 -9.30 -23.00
N ASN A 2 -29.76 -10.53 -22.55
CA ASN A 2 -30.54 -11.21 -21.49
C ASN A 2 -30.00 -10.80 -20.09
N LEU A 3 -30.38 -9.61 -19.62
CA LEU A 3 -30.08 -9.09 -18.28
C LEU A 3 -31.06 -9.72 -17.27
N ARG A 4 -30.72 -10.90 -16.73
CA ARG A 4 -31.60 -11.63 -15.78
C ARG A 4 -31.73 -10.88 -14.45
N ARG A 5 -32.95 -10.84 -13.91
CA ARG A 5 -33.26 -10.44 -12.52
C ARG A 5 -32.67 -11.45 -11.54
N THR A 6 -31.43 -11.26 -11.11
CA THR A 6 -30.86 -11.93 -9.92
C THR A 6 -31.34 -11.20 -8.66
N SER A 7 -31.78 -11.92 -7.63
CA SER A 7 -32.21 -11.31 -6.37
C SER A 7 -31.09 -10.46 -5.77
N THR A 8 -31.41 -9.20 -5.42
CA THR A 8 -30.50 -8.23 -4.79
C THR A 8 -29.82 -8.77 -3.54
N SER A 9 -30.50 -9.65 -2.77
CA SER A 9 -29.96 -10.32 -1.59
C SER A 9 -28.77 -11.26 -1.87
N GLN A 10 -28.72 -11.89 -3.04
CA GLN A 10 -27.61 -12.76 -3.44
C GLN A 10 -26.41 -11.94 -3.93
N LEU A 11 -26.68 -10.78 -4.54
CA LEU A 11 -25.64 -9.85 -5.01
C LEU A 11 -24.96 -9.14 -3.83
N THR A 12 -25.68 -8.78 -2.77
CA THR A 12 -25.13 -8.11 -1.58
C THR A 12 -24.26 -9.00 -0.70
N ARG A 13 -24.47 -10.32 -0.70
CA ARG A 13 -23.75 -11.28 0.17
C ARG A 13 -22.37 -11.74 -0.32
N ARG A 14 -21.99 -11.52 -1.58
CA ARG A 14 -20.76 -12.07 -2.20
C ARG A 14 -19.58 -11.09 -2.25
N GLY A 15 -19.05 -10.66 -1.11
CA GLY A 15 -17.66 -10.16 -1.04
C GLY A 15 -16.67 -11.33 -1.13
N SER A 16 -15.38 -11.09 -0.88
CA SER A 16 -14.42 -12.19 -0.63
C SER A 16 -14.99 -13.10 0.46
N GLU A 17 -15.33 -14.34 0.11
CA GLU A 17 -15.90 -15.28 1.08
C GLU A 17 -14.85 -15.60 2.17
N PRO A 18 -15.27 -15.71 3.44
CA PRO A 18 -14.34 -15.85 4.56
C PRO A 18 -13.45 -17.08 4.43
N ALA A 19 -12.22 -16.99 4.96
CA ALA A 19 -11.24 -18.08 4.90
C ALA A 19 -11.82 -19.40 5.45
N ARG A 20 -11.58 -20.54 4.80
CA ARG A 20 -12.15 -21.81 5.31
C ARG A 20 -11.40 -22.29 6.54
N THR A 21 -12.08 -23.09 7.36
CA THR A 21 -11.49 -23.67 8.58
C THR A 21 -10.29 -24.56 8.27
N TRP A 22 -9.26 -24.47 9.12
CA TRP A 22 -8.09 -25.35 9.05
C TRP A 22 -8.53 -26.79 9.36
N ARG A 23 -8.67 -27.61 8.31
CA ARG A 23 -9.04 -29.01 8.45
C ARG A 23 -7.78 -29.85 8.60
N VAL A 24 -7.75 -30.70 9.63
CA VAL A 24 -6.72 -31.72 9.80
C VAL A 24 -6.71 -32.59 8.54
N ARG A 25 -5.56 -32.72 7.88
CA ARG A 25 -5.34 -33.67 6.80
C ARG A 25 -5.33 -35.07 7.41
N LYS A 26 -6.52 -35.67 7.53
CA LYS A 26 -6.68 -37.02 8.08
C LYS A 26 -6.22 -38.02 7.02
N SER A 27 -5.15 -38.75 7.30
CA SER A 27 -4.77 -39.92 6.49
C SER A 27 -5.96 -40.89 6.38
N ARG A 28 -6.03 -41.68 5.30
CA ARG A 28 -7.06 -42.72 5.16
C ARG A 28 -7.10 -43.66 6.38
N TRP A 29 -5.96 -43.84 7.05
CA TRP A 29 -5.80 -44.66 8.26
C TRP A 29 -6.11 -43.94 9.58
N TYR A 30 -6.37 -42.64 9.57
CA TYR A 30 -6.59 -41.87 10.81
C TYR A 30 -7.84 -42.33 11.58
N TYR A 31 -8.97 -42.47 10.89
CA TYR A 31 -10.23 -42.91 11.50
C TYR A 31 -10.19 -44.36 12.00
N PRO A 32 -9.67 -45.35 11.24
CA PRO A 32 -9.59 -46.72 11.74
C PRO A 32 -8.62 -46.86 12.92
N VAL A 33 -7.47 -46.17 12.91
CA VAL A 33 -6.54 -46.17 14.06
C VAL A 33 -7.19 -45.50 15.27
N LEU A 34 -7.88 -44.36 15.10
CA LEU A 34 -8.59 -43.71 16.19
C LEU A 34 -9.70 -44.62 16.75
N ALA A 35 -10.49 -45.26 15.89
CA ALA A 35 -11.52 -46.20 16.31
C ALA A 35 -10.93 -47.39 17.08
N LEU A 36 -9.80 -47.94 16.61
CA LEU A 36 -9.08 -49.02 17.30
C LEU A 36 -8.57 -48.58 18.68
N THR A 37 -8.00 -47.37 18.80
CA THR A 37 -7.56 -46.84 20.10
C THR A 37 -8.72 -46.55 21.05
N VAL A 38 -9.86 -46.10 20.53
CA VAL A 38 -11.08 -45.87 21.33
C VAL A 38 -11.67 -47.20 21.80
N LEU A 39 -11.76 -48.20 20.92
CA LEU A 39 -12.24 -49.54 21.25
C LEU A 39 -11.33 -50.21 22.27
N GLY A 40 -10.01 -50.11 22.09
CA GLY A 40 -9.03 -50.62 23.07
C GLY A 40 -9.14 -49.91 24.42
N ALA A 41 -9.31 -48.58 24.44
CA ALA A 41 -9.50 -47.83 25.68
C ALA A 41 -10.83 -48.18 26.38
N LEU A 42 -11.93 -48.38 25.63
CA LEU A 42 -13.21 -48.82 26.18
C LEU A 42 -13.14 -50.25 26.72
N ALA A 43 -12.43 -51.15 26.03
CA ALA A 43 -12.20 -52.51 26.48
C ALA A 43 -11.38 -52.52 27.78
N GLU A 44 -10.33 -51.70 27.89
CA GLU A 44 -9.55 -51.57 29.12
C GLU A 44 -10.37 -50.98 30.27
N LEU A 45 -11.17 -49.93 30.03
CA LEU A 45 -12.07 -49.36 31.03
C LEU A 45 -13.15 -50.35 31.47
N PHE A 46 -13.64 -51.19 30.55
CA PHE A 46 -14.58 -52.26 30.86
C PHE A 46 -13.91 -53.32 31.74
N LEU A 47 -12.68 -53.75 31.41
CA LEU A 47 -11.90 -54.69 32.23
C LEU A 47 -11.62 -54.13 33.64
N ILE A 48 -11.25 -52.85 33.75
CA ILE A 48 -11.06 -52.16 35.03
C ILE A 48 -12.39 -52.09 35.80
N GLY A 49 -13.50 -51.81 35.13
CA GLY A 49 -14.83 -51.78 35.74
C GLY A 49 -15.29 -53.14 36.26
N VAL A 50 -15.04 -54.21 35.49
CA VAL A 50 -15.31 -55.60 35.91
C VAL A 50 -14.42 -55.98 37.09
N ALA A 51 -13.13 -55.65 37.04
CA ALA A 51 -12.22 -55.89 38.17
C ALA A 51 -12.64 -55.14 39.43
N ALA A 52 -13.05 -53.87 39.32
CA ALA A 52 -13.53 -53.07 40.44
C ALA A 52 -14.87 -53.58 41.02
N ALA A 53 -15.78 -54.07 40.16
CA ALA A 53 -17.02 -54.71 40.59
C ALA A 53 -16.76 -56.07 41.27
N ALA A 54 -15.77 -56.83 40.79
CA ALA A 54 -15.35 -58.10 41.37
C ALA A 54 -14.68 -57.93 42.75
N VAL A 55 -14.04 -56.79 43.03
CA VAL A 55 -13.50 -56.47 44.38
C VAL A 55 -14.63 -56.36 45.43
N GLY A 56 -15.88 -56.14 45.03
CA GLY A 56 -17.06 -56.17 45.91
C GLY A 56 -17.54 -57.57 46.32
N GLU A 57 -17.21 -58.62 45.55
CA GLU A 57 -17.55 -60.04 45.79
C GLU A 57 -16.33 -60.92 45.45
N ALA A 58 -15.23 -60.70 46.16
CA ALA A 58 -13.88 -61.04 45.69
C ALA A 58 -13.40 -62.49 45.88
N ASP A 59 -14.24 -63.47 46.21
CA ASP A 59 -13.75 -64.82 46.55
C ASP A 59 -14.01 -65.89 45.47
N TRP A 60 -15.02 -65.69 44.60
CA TRP A 60 -15.38 -66.69 43.59
C TRP A 60 -14.70 -66.49 42.23
N LEU A 61 -14.51 -65.23 41.80
CA LEU A 61 -13.92 -64.91 40.48
C LEU A 61 -12.41 -65.11 40.41
N LEU A 62 -11.66 -64.84 41.48
CA LEU A 62 -10.21 -65.05 41.52
C LEU A 62 -9.86 -66.55 41.46
N LYS A 63 -10.64 -67.42 42.09
CA LYS A 63 -10.46 -68.88 42.04
C LYS A 63 -10.79 -69.48 40.68
N GLU A 64 -11.82 -68.97 40.00
CA GLU A 64 -12.21 -69.45 38.66
C GLU A 64 -11.24 -68.97 37.57
N TRP A 65 -10.64 -67.78 37.72
CA TRP A 65 -9.59 -67.32 36.81
C TRP A 65 -8.25 -68.05 37.00
N GLU A 66 -7.90 -68.39 38.25
CA GLU A 66 -6.68 -69.14 38.55
C GLU A 66 -6.80 -70.62 38.14
N SER A 67 -8.02 -71.19 38.14
CA SER A 67 -8.30 -72.53 37.60
C SER A 67 -8.28 -72.54 36.06
N GLN A 68 -8.89 -71.55 35.40
CA GLN A 68 -8.89 -71.46 33.93
C GLN A 68 -7.50 -71.14 33.34
N CYS A 69 -6.64 -70.39 34.03
CA CYS A 69 -5.25 -70.15 33.57
C CYS A 69 -4.33 -71.37 33.74
N LYS A 70 -4.73 -72.42 34.48
CA LYS A 70 -3.98 -73.69 34.57
C LYS A 70 -4.20 -74.61 33.37
N ASP A 71 -5.37 -74.54 32.72
CA ASP A 71 -5.71 -75.44 31.61
C ASP A 71 -5.29 -74.90 30.23
N ASP A 72 -5.23 -73.57 30.03
CA ASP A 72 -4.79 -72.93 28.78
C ASP A 72 -3.68 -71.88 29.00
N GLY A 73 -2.48 -72.33 29.39
CA GLY A 73 -1.33 -71.47 29.68
C GLY A 73 -0.91 -70.53 28.53
N GLN A 74 -1.23 -70.88 27.28
CA GLN A 74 -0.95 -70.03 26.11
C GLN A 74 -1.86 -68.79 26.06
N ALA A 75 -3.16 -68.93 26.35
CA ALA A 75 -4.12 -67.83 26.33
C ALA A 75 -3.83 -66.80 27.44
N CYS A 76 -3.47 -67.28 28.64
CA CYS A 76 -3.14 -66.43 29.79
C CYS A 76 -1.82 -65.63 29.57
N SER A 77 -0.85 -66.20 28.84
CA SER A 77 0.39 -65.50 28.46
C SER A 77 0.19 -64.43 27.38
N ILE A 78 -0.71 -64.64 26.42
CA ILE A 78 -1.03 -63.66 25.37
C ILE A 78 -1.83 -62.51 25.97
N LEU A 79 -2.76 -62.81 26.88
CA LEU A 79 -3.56 -61.82 27.59
C LEU A 79 -2.66 -60.89 28.42
N SER A 80 -1.81 -61.45 29.28
CA SER A 80 -0.95 -60.68 30.20
C SER A 80 0.29 -60.08 29.52
N GLY A 81 0.87 -60.77 28.54
CA GLY A 81 2.13 -60.39 27.89
C GLY A 81 1.98 -59.46 26.68
N VAL A 82 0.85 -59.50 25.97
CA VAL A 82 0.65 -58.74 24.72
C VAL A 82 -0.61 -57.88 24.77
N LEU A 83 -1.74 -58.43 25.22
CA LEU A 83 -3.03 -57.73 25.19
C LEU A 83 -3.10 -56.58 26.20
N THR A 84 -2.72 -56.82 27.47
CA THR A 84 -2.74 -55.79 28.53
C THR A 84 -1.81 -54.60 28.23
N PRO A 85 -0.54 -54.77 27.77
CA PRO A 85 0.30 -53.64 27.35
C PRO A 85 -0.28 -52.84 26.17
N LEU A 86 -0.94 -53.50 25.21
CA LEU A 86 -1.58 -52.84 24.08
C LEU A 86 -2.81 -52.04 24.50
N LEU A 87 -3.65 -52.60 25.38
CA LEU A 87 -4.85 -51.95 25.89
C LEU A 87 -4.51 -50.77 26.82
N THR A 88 -3.52 -50.92 27.71
CA THR A 88 -2.99 -49.83 28.54
C THR A 88 -2.36 -48.73 27.70
N LEU A 89 -1.60 -49.06 26.65
CA LEU A 89 -1.07 -48.08 25.69
C LEU A 89 -2.20 -47.38 24.92
N ALA A 90 -3.26 -48.10 24.53
CA ALA A 90 -4.43 -47.53 23.88
C ALA A 90 -5.17 -46.55 24.80
N LEU A 91 -5.35 -46.91 26.08
CA LEU A 91 -5.95 -46.05 27.11
C LEU A 91 -5.08 -44.81 27.39
N ALA A 92 -3.77 -44.96 27.54
CA ALA A 92 -2.82 -43.85 27.71
C ALA A 92 -2.81 -42.92 26.49
N THR A 93 -2.84 -43.48 25.28
CA THR A 93 -2.90 -42.71 24.03
C THR A 93 -4.24 -41.97 23.90
N PHE A 94 -5.35 -42.63 24.22
CA PHE A 94 -6.69 -42.03 24.21
C PHE A 94 -6.81 -40.90 25.24
N THR A 95 -6.37 -41.12 26.48
CA THR A 95 -6.39 -40.10 27.53
C THR A 95 -5.52 -38.90 27.17
N TYR A 96 -4.33 -39.13 26.59
CA TYR A 96 -3.49 -38.07 26.05
C TYR A 96 -4.17 -37.29 24.91
N LEU A 97 -4.71 -37.98 23.89
CA LEU A 97 -5.31 -37.34 22.73
C LEU A 97 -6.62 -36.60 23.04
N PHE A 98 -7.46 -37.18 23.90
CA PHE A 98 -8.80 -36.66 24.17
C PHE A 98 -8.79 -35.60 25.26
N PHE A 99 -8.04 -35.81 26.34
CA PHE A 99 -8.02 -34.87 27.46
C PHE A 99 -6.85 -33.91 27.38
N ARG A 100 -5.60 -34.40 27.31
CA ARG A 100 -4.41 -33.54 27.42
C ARG A 100 -4.20 -32.64 26.22
N PHE A 101 -4.12 -33.23 25.03
CA PHE A 101 -3.93 -32.48 23.79
C PHE A 101 -5.04 -31.43 23.60
N ARG A 102 -6.30 -31.78 23.88
CA ARG A 102 -7.43 -30.82 23.76
C ARG A 102 -7.41 -29.75 24.84
N ARG A 103 -6.99 -30.06 26.07
CA ARG A 103 -6.87 -29.08 27.17
C ARG A 103 -5.76 -28.08 26.88
N VAL A 104 -4.57 -28.57 26.54
CA VAL A 104 -3.39 -27.73 26.25
C VAL A 104 -3.61 -26.86 25.02
N SER A 105 -3.97 -27.46 23.88
CA SER A 105 -4.25 -26.70 22.66
C SER A 105 -5.50 -25.82 22.78
N GLY A 106 -6.50 -26.24 23.55
CA GLY A 106 -7.71 -25.47 23.81
C GLY A 106 -7.48 -24.25 24.69
N ALA A 107 -6.62 -24.36 25.72
CA ALA A 107 -6.24 -23.25 26.58
C ALA A 107 -5.46 -22.18 25.78
N TYR A 108 -4.46 -22.61 25.01
CA TYR A 108 -3.71 -21.70 24.13
C TYR A 108 -4.61 -21.01 23.11
N LEU A 109 -5.49 -21.76 22.43
CA LEU A 109 -6.44 -21.19 21.46
C LEU A 109 -7.48 -20.27 22.10
N ARG A 110 -7.80 -20.47 23.39
CA ARG A 110 -8.70 -19.59 24.13
C ARG A 110 -8.00 -18.26 24.43
N LYS A 111 -6.78 -18.30 24.95
CA LYS A 111 -5.94 -17.11 25.15
C LYS A 111 -5.79 -16.30 23.86
N ALA A 112 -5.52 -16.98 22.74
CA ALA A 112 -5.41 -16.33 21.43
C ALA A 112 -6.71 -15.71 20.88
N ARG A 113 -7.88 -16.06 21.42
CA ARG A 113 -9.18 -15.47 21.03
C ARG A 113 -9.63 -14.37 21.97
N GLU A 114 -9.42 -14.55 23.27
CA GLU A 114 -9.92 -13.66 24.31
C GLU A 114 -8.94 -12.51 24.61
N ALA A 115 -7.64 -12.78 24.54
CA ALA A 115 -6.57 -11.81 24.82
C ALA A 115 -5.42 -11.91 23.79
N PRO A 116 -5.67 -11.54 22.51
CA PRO A 116 -4.64 -11.61 21.47
C PRO A 116 -3.50 -10.59 21.69
N LEU A 117 -3.78 -9.48 22.36
CA LEU A 117 -2.79 -8.45 22.70
C LEU A 117 -1.68 -9.00 23.61
N ASP A 118 -2.05 -9.81 24.61
CA ASP A 118 -1.09 -10.42 25.55
C ASP A 118 -0.12 -11.40 24.88
N LEU A 119 -0.51 -12.02 23.76
CA LEU A 119 0.37 -12.91 23.01
C LEU A 119 1.34 -12.15 22.10
N VAL A 120 0.93 -11.01 21.57
CA VAL A 120 1.74 -10.17 20.68
C VAL A 120 2.49 -9.12 21.52
N GLU A 121 3.66 -9.47 22.04
CA GLU A 121 4.47 -8.59 22.92
C GLU A 121 4.85 -7.23 22.29
N THR A 122 4.83 -7.12 20.96
CA THR A 122 5.09 -5.86 20.24
C THR A 122 3.91 -4.90 20.25
N ALA A 123 2.70 -5.41 20.53
CA ALA A 123 1.54 -4.57 20.72
C ALA A 123 1.61 -3.96 22.13
N GLY A 124 2.20 -2.77 22.26
CA GLY A 124 2.11 -2.00 23.51
C GLY A 124 0.66 -1.86 23.99
N GLY A 125 0.44 -1.49 25.25
CA GLY A 125 -0.88 -1.48 25.93
C GLY A 125 -1.93 -0.51 25.40
N ILE A 126 -1.71 0.04 24.21
CA ILE A 126 -2.37 1.21 23.66
C ILE A 126 -3.31 0.81 22.48
N PHE A 127 -3.32 -0.44 21.99
CA PHE A 127 -4.13 -0.82 20.82
C PHE A 127 -5.59 -1.18 21.15
N GLY A 128 -6.55 -0.43 20.59
CA GLY A 128 -7.96 -0.81 20.53
C GLY A 128 -8.27 -1.87 19.47
N ARG A 129 -9.57 -2.16 19.25
CA ARG A 129 -10.05 -3.13 18.24
C ARG A 129 -9.61 -2.75 16.82
N VAL A 130 -8.93 -3.65 16.12
CA VAL A 130 -8.44 -3.43 14.74
C VAL A 130 -9.59 -3.52 13.73
N VAL A 131 -9.79 -2.48 12.91
CA VAL A 131 -10.90 -2.37 11.94
C VAL A 131 -10.36 -2.36 10.49
N GLY A 132 -11.15 -2.82 9.52
CA GLY A 132 -10.87 -2.64 8.09
C GLY A 132 -9.86 -3.61 7.45
N ARG A 133 -9.21 -4.48 8.24
CA ARG A 133 -8.15 -5.41 7.79
C ARG A 133 -8.61 -6.86 7.56
N ASP A 134 -9.91 -7.09 7.60
CA ASP A 134 -10.49 -8.44 7.57
C ASP A 134 -10.22 -9.18 6.26
N GLN A 135 -10.34 -8.49 5.11
CA GLN A 135 -10.17 -9.09 3.79
C GLN A 135 -8.73 -9.51 3.54
N LEU A 136 -7.77 -8.66 3.92
CA LEU A 136 -6.35 -9.00 3.88
C LEU A 136 -6.05 -10.24 4.73
N CYS A 137 -6.60 -10.31 5.94
CA CYS A 137 -6.46 -11.50 6.79
C CYS A 137 -7.04 -12.76 6.11
N ASP A 138 -8.22 -12.66 5.50
CA ASP A 138 -8.85 -13.80 4.81
C ASP A 138 -8.02 -14.30 3.62
N VAL A 139 -7.44 -13.39 2.83
CA VAL A 139 -6.54 -13.73 1.71
C VAL A 139 -5.27 -14.42 2.21
N LEU A 140 -4.58 -13.84 3.20
CA LEU A 140 -3.37 -14.42 3.79
C LEU A 140 -3.63 -15.81 4.40
N MET A 141 -4.78 -15.98 5.08
CA MET A 141 -5.17 -17.27 5.67
C MET A 141 -5.46 -18.35 4.63
N GLU A 142 -6.10 -18.02 3.51
CA GLU A 142 -6.39 -19.00 2.45
C GLU A 142 -5.10 -19.44 1.73
N ASP A 143 -4.18 -18.51 1.47
CA ASP A 143 -2.90 -18.79 0.84
C ASP A 143 -2.02 -19.73 1.68
N LEU A 144 -1.95 -19.53 3.00
CA LEU A 144 -1.17 -20.37 3.91
C LEU A 144 -1.75 -21.78 4.09
N ARG A 145 -3.05 -21.97 3.79
CA ARG A 145 -3.72 -23.26 4.01
C ARG A 145 -3.31 -24.31 2.98
N ASP A 146 -3.09 -23.95 1.71
CA ASP A 146 -2.75 -24.94 0.67
C ASP A 146 -1.26 -25.33 0.73
N SER A 147 -0.99 -26.53 1.29
CA SER A 147 0.37 -27.09 1.41
C SER A 147 1.14 -27.24 0.10
N ARG A 148 0.48 -27.15 -1.07
CA ARG A 148 1.14 -27.23 -2.39
C ARG A 148 1.80 -25.91 -2.80
N PHE A 149 1.33 -24.79 -2.24
CA PHE A 149 1.74 -23.43 -2.62
C PHE A 149 2.17 -22.59 -1.41
N ARG A 150 2.25 -23.21 -0.23
CA ARG A 150 2.62 -22.57 1.02
C ARG A 150 4.05 -22.07 0.95
N ARG A 151 4.22 -20.78 1.23
CA ARG A 151 5.51 -20.09 1.36
C ARG A 151 5.41 -19.04 2.45
N ALA A 152 6.53 -18.42 2.80
CA ALA A 152 6.55 -17.25 3.65
C ALA A 152 5.84 -16.06 2.97
N HIS A 153 5.00 -15.37 3.74
CA HIS A 153 4.37 -14.12 3.36
C HIS A 153 5.03 -12.99 4.13
N VAL A 154 5.48 -11.96 3.44
CA VAL A 154 6.02 -10.73 4.02
C VAL A 154 5.04 -9.60 3.75
N VAL A 155 4.44 -9.08 4.81
CA VAL A 155 3.58 -7.90 4.77
C VAL A 155 4.45 -6.66 4.94
N VAL A 156 4.54 -5.86 3.90
CA VAL A 156 5.37 -4.66 3.86
C VAL A 156 4.51 -3.45 4.20
N GLY A 157 4.95 -2.63 5.15
CA GLY A 157 4.22 -1.42 5.51
C GLY A 157 5.15 -0.38 6.10
N GLY A 158 4.87 0.88 5.78
CA GLY A 158 5.56 2.02 6.38
C GLY A 158 5.40 2.06 7.90
N ILE A 159 6.20 2.91 8.55
CA ILE A 159 6.08 3.16 9.99
C ILE A 159 4.68 3.67 10.29
N GLY A 160 4.03 3.03 11.25
CA GLY A 160 2.67 3.34 11.62
C GLY A 160 1.62 2.68 10.74
N ALA A 161 1.89 1.96 9.64
CA ALA A 161 0.82 1.40 8.77
C ALA A 161 -0.15 0.39 9.45
N GLY A 162 0.09 0.02 10.71
CA GLY A 162 -0.72 -0.92 11.48
C GLY A 162 -0.26 -2.37 11.33
N LYS A 163 1.03 -2.61 11.04
CA LYS A 163 1.61 -3.95 10.89
C LYS A 163 1.39 -4.83 12.13
N THR A 164 1.73 -4.33 13.31
CA THR A 164 1.52 -5.03 14.57
C THR A 164 0.03 -5.24 14.85
N ALA A 165 -0.82 -4.25 14.54
CA ALA A 165 -2.28 -4.38 14.64
C ALA A 165 -2.82 -5.49 13.72
N LEU A 166 -2.29 -5.64 12.50
CA LEU A 166 -2.64 -6.75 11.61
C LEU A 166 -2.29 -8.10 12.22
N LEU A 167 -1.13 -8.24 12.89
CA LEU A 167 -0.73 -9.49 13.55
C LEU A 167 -1.65 -9.85 14.73
N VAL A 168 -2.08 -8.86 15.51
CA VAL A 168 -3.08 -9.05 16.57
C VAL A 168 -4.39 -9.58 15.97
N LEU A 169 -4.88 -8.97 14.89
CA LEU A 169 -6.10 -9.42 14.21
C LEU A 169 -5.95 -10.82 13.60
N LEU A 170 -4.80 -11.11 12.98
CA LEU A 170 -4.48 -12.43 12.44
C LEU A 170 -4.46 -13.50 13.53
N THR A 171 -3.91 -13.19 14.71
CA THR A 171 -3.88 -14.09 15.86
C THR A 171 -5.31 -14.48 16.27
N GLU A 172 -6.19 -13.49 16.42
CA GLU A 172 -7.60 -13.74 16.74
C GLU A 172 -8.30 -14.59 15.66
N ARG A 173 -8.19 -14.18 14.39
CA ARG A 173 -8.89 -14.81 13.25
C ARG A 173 -8.39 -16.24 12.98
N LEU A 174 -7.09 -16.48 13.04
CA LEU A 174 -6.49 -17.81 12.90
C LEU A 174 -7.00 -18.74 14.00
N ALA A 175 -7.05 -18.25 15.25
CA ALA A 175 -7.55 -19.00 16.38
C ALA A 175 -9.05 -19.33 16.23
N GLN A 176 -9.87 -18.39 15.76
CA GLN A 176 -11.30 -18.64 15.43
C GLN A 176 -11.45 -19.75 14.37
N ARG A 177 -10.54 -19.81 13.37
CA ARG A 177 -10.53 -20.82 12.30
C ARG A 177 -9.80 -22.13 12.66
N LYS A 178 -9.43 -22.31 13.94
CA LYS A 178 -8.74 -23.48 14.52
C LYS A 178 -7.28 -23.66 14.09
N ALA A 179 -6.63 -22.64 13.53
CA ALA A 179 -5.17 -22.60 13.43
C ALA A 179 -4.57 -22.15 14.77
N VAL A 180 -3.32 -22.53 15.04
CA VAL A 180 -2.56 -22.16 16.24
C VAL A 180 -1.55 -21.07 15.84
N PRO A 181 -1.87 -19.78 16.06
CA PRO A 181 -0.96 -18.68 15.77
C PRO A 181 0.12 -18.58 16.85
N VAL A 182 1.37 -18.42 16.44
CA VAL A 182 2.52 -18.20 17.35
C VAL A 182 3.21 -16.90 16.96
N PRO A 183 2.90 -15.80 17.67
CA PRO A 183 3.55 -14.51 17.43
C PRO A 183 4.97 -14.46 17.99
N LEU A 184 5.91 -13.96 17.19
CA LEU A 184 7.33 -13.83 17.47
C LEU A 184 7.75 -12.36 17.34
N ARG A 185 8.57 -11.89 18.27
CA ARG A 185 9.24 -10.59 18.20
C ARG A 185 10.68 -10.80 17.73
N LEU A 186 11.05 -10.28 16.56
CA LEU A 186 12.36 -10.57 15.95
C LEU A 186 13.53 -9.73 16.51
N ARG A 187 13.23 -8.63 17.23
CA ARG A 187 14.25 -7.74 17.82
C ARG A 187 15.21 -8.44 18.81
N ALA A 188 14.74 -9.47 19.52
CA ALA A 188 15.54 -10.20 20.50
C ALA A 188 16.08 -11.53 19.97
N ALA A 189 16.05 -11.74 18.65
CA ALA A 189 16.57 -12.97 18.06
C ALA A 189 18.10 -12.92 18.04
N GLY A 190 18.73 -14.03 18.47
CA GLY A 190 20.18 -14.19 18.40
C GLY A 190 20.71 -14.23 16.97
N SER A 191 22.02 -14.46 16.82
CA SER A 191 22.73 -14.41 15.52
C SER A 191 22.25 -15.41 14.45
N ASP A 192 21.57 -16.49 14.83
CA ASP A 192 20.93 -17.44 13.89
C ASP A 192 19.39 -17.33 13.95
N LEU A 193 18.77 -17.00 12.81
CA LEU A 193 17.31 -16.81 12.68
C LEU A 193 16.62 -18.12 12.27
N ASP A 194 16.27 -18.97 13.25
CA ASP A 194 15.41 -20.15 13.03
C ASP A 194 13.97 -19.88 13.52
N PHE A 195 13.06 -19.55 12.59
CA PHE A 195 11.66 -19.27 12.90
C PHE A 195 10.91 -20.43 13.56
N ARG A 196 11.29 -21.68 13.27
CA ARG A 196 10.61 -22.86 13.81
C ARG A 196 11.02 -23.09 15.26
N GLN A 197 12.31 -22.95 15.55
CA GLN A 197 12.83 -23.08 16.91
C GLN A 197 12.33 -21.93 17.79
N LEU A 198 12.41 -20.68 17.32
CA LEU A 198 11.87 -19.52 18.04
C LEU A 198 10.37 -19.67 18.34
N ALA A 199 9.59 -20.20 17.38
CA ALA A 199 8.17 -20.48 17.59
C ALA A 199 7.93 -21.58 18.64
N TYR A 200 8.76 -22.62 18.67
CA TYR A 200 8.66 -23.66 19.68
C TYR A 200 8.98 -23.12 21.08
N ASP A 201 10.05 -22.34 21.23
CA ASP A 201 10.46 -21.76 22.52
C ASP A 201 9.40 -20.79 23.05
N ARG A 202 8.80 -19.98 22.16
CA ARG A 202 7.65 -19.14 22.49
C ARG A 202 6.45 -19.95 22.95
N PHE A 203 6.08 -20.99 22.20
CA PHE A 203 4.97 -21.88 22.57
C PHE A 203 5.23 -22.57 23.92
N LYS A 204 6.46 -23.02 24.19
CA LYS A 204 6.85 -23.65 25.45
C LYS A 204 6.64 -22.70 26.64
N ARG A 205 7.10 -21.45 26.53
CA ARG A 205 6.93 -20.41 27.58
C ARG A 205 5.45 -20.17 27.90
N GLU A 206 4.61 -20.00 26.88
CA GLU A 206 3.18 -19.67 27.08
C GLU A 206 2.36 -20.82 27.67
N VAL A 207 2.79 -22.07 27.47
CA VAL A 207 2.03 -23.25 27.89
C VAL A 207 2.59 -23.88 29.17
N GLN A 208 3.68 -23.32 29.72
CA GLN A 208 4.37 -23.83 30.90
C GLN A 208 3.43 -24.04 32.11
N GLU A 209 2.45 -23.15 32.32
CA GLU A 209 1.45 -23.26 33.40
C GLU A 209 0.47 -24.45 33.23
N HIS A 210 0.33 -24.96 32.02
CA HIS A 210 -0.67 -25.98 31.65
C HIS A 210 -0.07 -27.37 31.43
N ILE A 211 1.25 -27.50 31.50
CA ILE A 211 2.01 -28.71 31.20
C ILE A 211 2.59 -29.32 32.48
N ARG A 212 2.69 -30.67 32.56
CA ARG A 212 3.35 -31.36 33.69
C ARG A 212 4.82 -31.69 33.48
N SER A 213 5.28 -31.77 32.23
CA SER A 213 6.68 -32.08 31.87
C SER A 213 7.06 -31.45 30.54
N GLU A 214 8.33 -31.07 30.35
CA GLU A 214 8.79 -30.50 29.09
C GLU A 214 8.53 -31.40 27.86
N SER A 215 8.60 -32.72 28.05
CA SER A 215 8.32 -33.71 27.01
C SER A 215 6.86 -33.69 26.51
N GLU A 216 5.91 -33.20 27.32
CA GLU A 216 4.51 -33.05 26.93
C GLU A 216 4.33 -31.89 25.95
N ALA A 217 5.10 -30.80 26.11
CA ALA A 217 5.11 -29.66 25.20
C ALA A 217 5.51 -30.08 23.78
N GLU A 218 6.62 -30.83 23.68
CA GLU A 218 7.16 -31.33 22.42
C GLU A 218 6.16 -32.25 21.70
N LYS A 219 5.54 -33.20 22.43
CA LYS A 219 4.54 -34.11 21.84
C LYS A 219 3.32 -33.36 21.31
N VAL A 220 2.88 -32.28 21.97
CA VAL A 220 1.77 -31.44 21.49
C VAL A 220 2.20 -30.66 20.25
N TRP A 221 3.39 -30.06 20.28
CA TRP A 221 3.96 -29.31 19.17
C TRP A 221 4.10 -30.15 17.90
N GLN A 222 4.76 -31.31 17.98
CA GLN A 222 4.94 -32.23 16.85
C GLN A 222 3.60 -32.64 16.23
N ARG A 223 2.58 -32.90 17.07
CA ARG A 223 1.24 -33.26 16.59
C ARG A 223 0.58 -32.09 15.86
N LEU A 224 0.75 -30.85 16.34
CA LEU A 224 0.23 -29.66 15.66
C LEU A 224 0.96 -29.39 14.33
N CYS A 225 2.28 -29.62 14.26
CA CYS A 225 3.07 -29.60 13.01
C CYS A 225 2.53 -30.62 12.00
N GLN A 226 2.31 -31.88 12.42
CA GLN A 226 1.77 -32.95 11.55
C GLN A 226 0.36 -32.63 11.02
N GLN A 227 -0.47 -31.97 11.82
CA GLN A 227 -1.79 -31.49 11.39
C GLN A 227 -1.69 -30.26 10.47
N GLY A 228 -0.51 -29.66 10.36
CA GLY A 228 -0.23 -28.43 9.63
C GLY A 228 -0.80 -27.19 10.28
N ARG A 229 -1.28 -27.23 11.54
CA ARG A 229 -2.14 -26.17 12.13
C ARG A 229 -1.38 -24.97 12.68
N ILE A 230 -0.06 -25.05 12.82
CA ILE A 230 0.77 -23.99 13.38
C ILE A 230 0.99 -22.93 12.32
N VAL A 231 0.78 -21.66 12.67
CA VAL A 231 1.10 -20.51 11.83
C VAL A 231 2.00 -19.59 12.63
N VAL A 232 3.20 -19.33 12.12
CA VAL A 232 4.18 -18.45 12.76
C VAL A 232 3.95 -17.03 12.25
N LEU A 233 3.85 -16.07 13.18
CA LEU A 233 3.64 -14.66 12.90
C LEU A 233 4.85 -13.88 13.44
N ALA A 234 5.76 -13.45 12.59
CA ALA A 234 6.96 -12.74 12.99
C ALA A 234 6.80 -11.22 12.81
N ASP A 235 7.01 -10.45 13.88
CA ASP A 235 6.92 -9.00 13.87
C ASP A 235 8.30 -8.32 13.83
N GLY A 236 8.46 -7.34 12.95
CA GLY A 236 9.60 -6.43 12.91
C GLY A 236 10.88 -7.04 12.35
N LEU A 237 10.87 -7.50 11.10
CA LEU A 237 12.07 -8.00 10.42
C LEU A 237 13.15 -6.92 10.29
N GLU A 238 12.75 -5.65 10.21
CA GLU A 238 13.68 -4.52 10.15
C GLU A 238 14.53 -4.35 11.42
N ASP A 239 14.04 -4.85 12.57
CA ASP A 239 14.67 -4.70 13.88
C ASP A 239 15.46 -5.96 14.27
N ALA A 240 15.56 -6.96 13.38
CA ALA A 240 16.34 -8.16 13.60
C ALA A 240 17.83 -7.90 13.33
N LEU A 241 18.71 -8.45 14.17
CA LEU A 241 20.17 -8.43 13.99
C LEU A 241 20.81 -7.01 13.97
N THR A 242 20.29 -6.08 14.78
CA THR A 242 20.81 -4.69 14.87
C THR A 242 22.08 -4.53 15.69
N GLU A 243 22.63 -5.59 16.29
CA GLU A 243 23.75 -5.47 17.23
C GLU A 243 25.13 -5.30 16.56
N ASP A 244 25.28 -5.50 15.25
CA ASP A 244 26.58 -5.33 14.58
C ASP A 244 26.48 -4.60 13.23
N ASN A 245 27.52 -3.80 12.95
CA ASN A 245 27.69 -2.84 11.85
C ASN A 245 27.83 -3.50 10.45
N GLN A 246 27.16 -4.63 10.21
CA GLN A 246 27.28 -5.46 8.99
C GLN A 246 25.91 -5.72 8.36
N GLU A 247 25.35 -4.70 7.70
CA GLU A 247 24.06 -4.78 6.98
C GLU A 247 24.02 -5.91 5.94
N GLU A 248 25.16 -6.23 5.30
CA GLU A 248 25.26 -7.28 4.27
C GLU A 248 25.15 -8.71 4.84
N GLU A 249 25.73 -8.93 6.02
CA GLU A 249 25.63 -10.22 6.71
C GLU A 249 24.19 -10.46 7.18
N ARG A 250 23.56 -9.41 7.72
CA ARG A 250 22.14 -9.43 8.12
C ARG A 250 21.21 -9.79 6.96
N ASP A 251 21.37 -9.17 5.80
CA ASP A 251 20.54 -9.43 4.62
C ASP A 251 20.68 -10.90 4.15
N THR A 252 21.88 -11.46 4.26
CA THR A 252 22.16 -12.84 3.92
C THR A 252 21.50 -13.81 4.90
N VAL A 253 21.58 -13.54 6.21
CA VAL A 253 20.94 -14.36 7.25
C VAL A 253 19.41 -14.37 7.09
N ILE A 254 18.80 -13.20 6.85
CA ILE A 254 17.35 -13.08 6.62
C ILE A 254 16.91 -13.91 5.41
N ARG A 255 17.65 -13.84 4.30
CA ARG A 255 17.35 -14.62 3.08
C ARG A 255 17.46 -16.12 3.32
N LEU A 256 18.48 -16.55 4.07
CA LEU A 256 18.70 -17.96 4.40
C LEU A 256 17.57 -18.49 5.30
N ALA A 257 17.19 -17.73 6.34
CA ALA A 257 16.11 -18.06 7.26
C ALA A 257 14.77 -18.26 6.54
N ILE A 258 14.43 -17.35 5.62
CA ILE A 258 13.19 -17.44 4.83
C ILE A 258 13.22 -18.63 3.87
N ARG A 259 14.36 -18.88 3.19
CA ARG A 259 14.52 -20.07 2.34
C ARG A 259 14.32 -21.36 3.13
N ARG A 260 14.94 -21.45 4.30
CA ARG A 260 14.78 -22.60 5.21
C ARG A 260 13.32 -22.79 5.63
N ALA A 261 12.62 -21.72 5.99
CA ALA A 261 11.19 -21.79 6.33
C ALA A 261 10.32 -22.30 5.16
N ASN A 262 10.66 -21.93 3.92
CA ASN A 262 9.98 -22.42 2.72
C ASN A 262 10.27 -23.90 2.43
N ASP A 263 11.53 -24.32 2.56
CA ASP A 263 11.94 -25.72 2.39
C ASP A 263 11.22 -26.63 3.39
N GLU A 264 11.08 -26.16 4.64
CA GLU A 264 10.32 -26.83 5.70
C GLU A 264 8.78 -26.71 5.52
N ARG A 265 8.30 -25.91 4.55
CA ARG A 265 6.87 -25.62 4.30
C ARG A 265 6.15 -25.10 5.56
N LEU A 266 6.83 -24.25 6.33
CA LEU A 266 6.30 -23.60 7.51
C LEU A 266 5.30 -22.50 7.08
N PRO A 267 4.06 -22.45 7.62
CA PRO A 267 3.18 -21.30 7.40
C PRO A 267 3.74 -20.10 8.18
N LEU A 268 4.35 -19.17 7.46
CA LEU A 268 5.05 -18.02 8.04
C LEU A 268 4.48 -16.72 7.47
N ILE A 269 4.08 -15.81 8.34
CA ILE A 269 3.80 -14.40 8.02
C ILE A 269 4.86 -13.57 8.74
N ILE A 270 5.50 -12.66 8.03
CA ILE A 270 6.50 -11.74 8.55
C ILE A 270 5.99 -10.32 8.27
N THR A 271 6.07 -9.40 9.21
CA THR A 271 5.89 -7.97 8.93
C THR A 271 7.24 -7.31 8.78
N SER A 272 7.35 -6.41 7.80
CA SER A 272 8.58 -5.66 7.59
C SER A 272 8.33 -4.23 7.10
N ARG A 273 9.31 -3.34 7.29
CA ARG A 273 9.40 -2.07 6.51
C ARG A 273 9.86 -2.39 5.08
N PRO A 274 9.65 -1.47 4.12
CA PRO A 274 10.36 -1.55 2.84
C PRO A 274 11.87 -1.50 3.11
N HIS A 275 12.60 -2.58 2.81
CA HIS A 275 14.07 -2.65 2.94
C HIS A 275 14.68 -3.58 1.89
N ASP A 276 15.98 -3.42 1.64
CA ASP A 276 16.69 -4.07 0.53
C ASP A 276 16.77 -5.61 0.63
N ALA A 277 16.86 -6.17 1.85
CA ALA A 277 16.80 -7.62 2.04
C ALA A 277 15.54 -8.27 1.45
N LEU A 278 14.46 -7.50 1.19
CA LEU A 278 13.23 -8.03 0.62
C LEU A 278 13.35 -8.40 -0.87
N ARG A 279 14.37 -7.88 -1.57
CA ARG A 279 14.58 -8.13 -3.01
C ARG A 279 15.09 -9.54 -3.27
N GLY A 280 14.51 -10.23 -4.24
CA GLY A 280 14.90 -11.61 -4.57
C GLY A 280 14.60 -12.64 -3.45
N LEU A 281 13.86 -12.25 -2.41
CA LEU A 281 13.34 -13.20 -1.42
C LEU A 281 12.42 -14.21 -2.09
N ASP A 282 12.47 -15.44 -1.60
CA ASP A 282 11.48 -16.44 -1.96
C ASP A 282 10.20 -16.27 -1.13
N ALA A 283 9.57 -15.09 -1.14
CA ALA A 283 8.42 -14.79 -0.31
C ALA A 283 7.32 -14.04 -1.06
N SER A 284 6.10 -14.10 -0.52
CA SER A 284 4.98 -13.26 -0.98
C SER A 284 5.11 -11.88 -0.41
N LEU A 285 5.33 -10.88 -1.25
CA LEU A 285 5.23 -9.50 -0.81
C LEU A 285 3.77 -9.04 -0.92
N THR A 286 3.27 -8.39 0.12
CA THR A 286 1.95 -7.77 0.13
C THR A 286 2.05 -6.44 0.85
N ASP A 287 1.77 -5.36 0.14
CA ASP A 287 1.82 -4.02 0.70
C ASP A 287 0.61 -3.78 1.60
N LEU A 288 0.85 -3.23 2.78
CA LEU A 288 -0.17 -2.85 3.73
C LEU A 288 -0.60 -1.42 3.42
N GLU A 289 -1.71 -1.28 2.70
CA GLU A 289 -2.26 0.03 2.35
C GLU A 289 -2.75 0.77 3.60
N PRO A 290 -2.94 2.10 3.61
CA PRO A 290 -3.62 2.78 4.72
C PRO A 290 -5.07 2.27 4.93
N LEU A 291 -5.65 2.53 6.10
CA LEU A 291 -7.06 2.20 6.34
C LEU A 291 -7.97 3.04 5.45
N SER A 292 -9.18 2.56 5.14
CA SER A 292 -10.21 3.43 4.59
C SER A 292 -10.68 4.43 5.63
N GLU A 293 -11.01 5.65 5.22
CA GLU A 293 -11.59 6.67 6.11
C GLU A 293 -12.89 6.17 6.76
N GLU A 294 -13.69 5.34 6.06
CA GLU A 294 -14.87 4.69 6.66
C GLU A 294 -14.51 3.72 7.78
N ALA A 295 -13.44 2.93 7.62
CA ALA A 295 -12.95 2.06 8.69
C ALA A 295 -12.38 2.87 9.86
N ALA A 296 -11.70 4.00 9.57
CA ALA A 296 -11.21 4.94 10.58
C ALA A 296 -12.37 5.59 11.36
N LEU A 297 -13.40 6.08 10.66
CA LEU A 297 -14.59 6.66 11.29
C LEU A 297 -15.33 5.64 12.15
N ALA A 298 -15.51 4.41 11.65
CA ALA A 298 -16.12 3.34 12.41
C ALA A 298 -15.32 2.96 13.68
N TYR A 299 -14.00 3.09 13.63
CA TYR A 299 -13.14 2.89 14.80
C TYR A 299 -13.31 4.01 15.83
N ILE A 300 -13.34 5.28 15.40
CA ILE A 300 -13.51 6.42 16.31
C ILE A 300 -14.92 6.41 16.93
N SER A 301 -15.96 6.17 16.13
CA SER A 301 -17.35 6.25 16.57
C SER A 301 -17.89 4.98 17.24
N SER A 302 -17.06 3.97 17.51
CA SER A 302 -17.54 2.72 18.11
C SER A 302 -17.96 2.95 19.57
N GLY A 303 -19.26 3.09 19.83
CA GLY A 303 -19.83 3.07 21.19
C GLY A 303 -20.64 4.29 21.63
N THR A 304 -20.64 5.40 20.89
CA THR A 304 -21.40 6.62 21.27
C THR A 304 -22.14 7.27 20.10
N ALA A 305 -23.31 7.85 20.39
CA ALA A 305 -24.11 8.59 19.41
C ALA A 305 -23.52 10.00 19.24
N TRP A 306 -22.69 10.17 18.22
CA TRP A 306 -22.07 11.45 17.88
C TRP A 306 -23.06 12.39 17.18
N GLU A 307 -23.22 13.62 17.69
CA GLU A 307 -24.16 14.64 17.18
C GLU A 307 -23.60 15.37 15.94
N ASP A 308 -22.31 15.71 15.93
CA ASP A 308 -21.73 16.61 14.92
C ASP A 308 -20.94 15.86 13.83
N ARG A 309 -21.57 14.85 13.21
CA ARG A 309 -20.90 13.83 12.36
C ARG A 309 -20.11 14.39 11.17
N GLN A 310 -20.51 15.56 10.68
CA GLN A 310 -19.83 16.24 9.56
C GLN A 310 -18.46 16.77 9.96
N ARG A 311 -18.31 17.23 11.21
CA ARG A 311 -17.04 17.72 11.74
C ARG A 311 -16.01 16.58 11.83
N LEU A 312 -16.42 15.42 12.35
CA LEU A 312 -15.55 14.26 12.48
C LEU A 312 -15.11 13.72 11.11
N ASP A 313 -16.03 13.66 10.15
CA ASP A 313 -15.75 13.28 8.75
C ASP A 313 -14.68 14.21 8.13
N TRP A 314 -14.88 15.51 8.26
CA TRP A 314 -13.91 16.52 7.80
C TRP A 314 -12.55 16.38 8.51
N ILE A 315 -12.52 16.09 9.82
CA ILE A 315 -11.27 15.89 10.56
C ILE A 315 -10.51 14.66 10.05
N VAL A 316 -11.19 13.52 9.86
CA VAL A 316 -10.57 12.27 9.40
C VAL A 316 -10.00 12.43 8.00
N GLU A 317 -10.73 13.09 7.11
CA GLU A 317 -10.28 13.39 5.74
C GLU A 317 -9.13 14.39 5.72
N LYS A 318 -9.30 15.58 6.33
CA LYS A 318 -8.31 16.66 6.23
C LYS A 318 -7.01 16.39 6.96
N ALA A 319 -7.03 15.66 8.08
CA ALA A 319 -5.79 15.24 8.75
C ALA A 319 -5.23 13.93 8.18
N GLU A 320 -5.86 13.33 7.15
CA GLU A 320 -5.49 12.01 6.61
C GLU A 320 -5.29 10.99 7.74
N ILE A 321 -6.22 10.96 8.72
CA ILE A 321 -6.07 10.17 9.95
C ILE A 321 -5.99 8.67 9.63
N ALA A 322 -6.66 8.25 8.55
CA ALA A 322 -6.68 6.87 8.09
C ALA A 322 -5.31 6.33 7.65
N GLU A 323 -4.36 7.22 7.31
CA GLU A 323 -2.99 6.84 6.96
C GLU A 323 -2.08 6.62 8.17
N ALA A 324 -2.48 7.13 9.34
CA ALA A 324 -1.64 7.18 10.53
C ALA A 324 -2.42 6.73 11.79
N PRO A 325 -2.35 5.44 12.15
CA PRO A 325 -2.99 4.84 13.32
C PRO A 325 -2.74 5.55 14.66
N THR A 326 -1.59 6.19 14.86
CA THR A 326 -1.36 7.00 16.07
C THR A 326 -2.32 8.19 16.13
N TYR A 327 -2.56 8.90 15.02
CA TYR A 327 -3.58 9.95 14.98
C TYR A 327 -4.99 9.38 15.11
N LEU A 328 -5.24 8.19 14.55
CA LEU A 328 -6.54 7.51 14.66
C LEU A 328 -6.90 7.21 16.12
N GLN A 329 -5.90 6.79 16.89
CA GLN A 329 -6.05 6.60 18.31
C GLN A 329 -6.21 7.90 19.08
N VAL A 330 -5.35 8.89 18.83
CA VAL A 330 -5.46 10.20 19.48
C VAL A 330 -6.86 10.78 19.26
N ALA A 331 -7.39 10.67 18.04
CA ALA A 331 -8.75 11.09 17.73
C ALA A 331 -9.80 10.29 18.53
N ARG A 332 -9.61 8.98 18.71
CA ARG A 332 -10.50 8.16 19.54
C ARG A 332 -10.46 8.55 21.01
N ASP A 333 -9.28 8.72 21.59
CA ASP A 333 -9.13 9.13 23.01
C ASP A 333 -9.81 10.50 23.24
N LEU A 334 -9.62 11.44 22.30
CA LEU A 334 -10.27 12.75 22.34
C LEU A 334 -11.79 12.67 22.14
N HIS A 335 -12.27 11.69 21.37
CA HIS A 335 -13.69 11.43 21.14
C HIS A 335 -14.37 10.88 22.40
N GLU A 336 -13.73 9.93 23.08
CA GLU A 336 -14.23 9.34 24.33
C GLU A 336 -14.36 10.40 25.44
N GLU A 337 -13.47 11.41 25.45
CA GLU A 337 -13.50 12.55 26.37
C GLU A 337 -14.36 13.75 25.89
N GLY A 338 -15.03 13.65 24.72
CA GLY A 338 -15.86 14.72 24.16
C GLY A 338 -15.10 15.97 23.67
N LEU A 339 -13.77 15.91 23.59
CA LEU A 339 -12.88 17.04 23.22
C LEU A 339 -12.85 17.33 21.72
N LEU A 340 -13.38 16.41 20.90
CA LEU A 340 -13.62 16.66 19.48
C LEU A 340 -14.89 17.51 19.25
N GLU A 341 -15.81 17.58 20.23
CA GLU A 341 -17.10 18.30 20.15
C GLU A 341 -16.96 19.73 20.68
N ARG A 342 -16.91 20.70 19.77
CA ARG A 342 -16.88 22.13 20.16
C ARG A 342 -18.21 22.59 20.78
N ALA A 343 -19.32 21.91 20.49
CA ALA A 343 -20.66 22.27 20.94
C ALA A 343 -21.00 21.82 22.37
N LEU A 344 -20.53 20.64 22.80
CA LEU A 344 -20.89 20.05 24.10
C LEU A 344 -19.98 20.50 25.26
N SER A 345 -18.78 20.99 24.95
CA SER A 345 -17.79 21.35 25.98
C SER A 345 -18.15 22.59 26.81
N GLY A 346 -19.09 23.45 26.37
CA GLY A 346 -19.49 24.70 27.06
C GLY A 346 -18.37 25.73 27.28
N ARG A 347 -17.11 25.37 26.97
CA ARG A 347 -15.88 26.15 27.13
C ARG A 347 -15.23 26.25 25.76
N PHE A 348 -15.29 27.44 25.17
CA PHE A 348 -14.88 27.72 23.80
C PHE A 348 -13.38 27.48 23.50
N GLU A 349 -12.55 27.24 24.54
CA GLU A 349 -11.08 27.18 24.47
C GLU A 349 -10.47 25.76 24.57
N GLU A 350 -11.25 24.73 24.91
CA GLU A 350 -10.68 23.41 25.27
C GLU A 350 -10.76 22.32 24.16
N GLY A 351 -11.48 22.57 23.06
CA GLY A 351 -11.65 21.59 21.97
C GLY A 351 -10.66 21.74 20.82
N VAL A 352 -10.53 20.71 19.97
CA VAL A 352 -9.64 20.73 18.79
C VAL A 352 -10.01 21.90 17.85
N GLU A 353 -9.03 22.76 17.56
CA GLU A 353 -9.21 23.86 16.60
C GLU A 353 -9.23 23.32 15.17
N THR A 354 -10.29 23.65 14.44
CA THR A 354 -10.55 23.17 13.07
C THR A 354 -10.65 24.31 12.06
N ARG A 355 -10.55 25.58 12.51
CA ARG A 355 -10.66 26.74 11.62
C ARG A 355 -9.38 26.96 10.84
N GLY A 356 -9.49 26.97 9.51
CA GLY A 356 -8.47 27.53 8.60
C GLY A 356 -7.14 26.78 8.50
N GLY A 357 -6.95 25.69 9.27
CA GLY A 357 -5.71 24.91 9.26
C GLY A 357 -5.55 24.06 8.00
N ASP A 358 -4.31 23.98 7.51
CA ASP A 358 -3.86 22.92 6.61
C ASP A 358 -3.80 21.57 7.37
N ARG A 359 -3.50 20.47 6.67
CA ARG A 359 -3.41 19.13 7.30
C ARG A 359 -2.44 19.10 8.47
N ALA A 360 -1.28 19.75 8.32
CA ALA A 360 -0.25 19.80 9.35
C ALA A 360 -0.73 20.55 10.61
N ALA A 361 -1.42 21.68 10.45
CA ALA A 361 -2.02 22.42 11.57
C ALA A 361 -3.09 21.59 12.27
N LEU A 362 -3.95 20.89 11.54
CA LEU A 362 -4.96 20.02 12.16
C LEU A 362 -4.33 18.87 12.94
N ARG A 363 -3.27 18.24 12.39
CA ARG A 363 -2.47 17.22 13.09
C ARG A 363 -1.78 17.77 14.34
N LEU A 364 -1.25 18.99 14.27
CA LEU A 364 -0.68 19.68 15.42
C LEU A 364 -1.74 19.88 16.51
N HIS A 365 -2.91 20.42 16.15
CA HIS A 365 -4.00 20.67 17.09
C HIS A 365 -4.54 19.39 17.74
N LEU A 366 -4.65 18.29 17.00
CA LEU A 366 -5.03 16.98 17.57
C LEU A 366 -4.06 16.54 18.68
N LEU A 367 -2.76 16.67 18.44
CA LEU A 367 -1.74 16.28 19.42
C LEU A 367 -1.65 17.26 20.59
N ASP A 368 -1.76 18.56 20.33
CA ASP A 368 -1.74 19.59 21.37
C ASP A 368 -2.95 19.45 22.32
N THR A 369 -4.15 19.20 21.78
CA THR A 369 -5.33 18.94 22.60
C THR A 369 -5.19 17.66 23.41
N TRP A 370 -4.60 16.61 22.84
CA TRP A 370 -4.36 15.33 23.54
C TRP A 370 -3.33 15.47 24.66
N LEU A 371 -2.20 16.15 24.42
CA LEU A 371 -1.23 16.47 25.47
C LEU A 371 -1.84 17.38 26.55
N SER A 372 -2.68 18.35 26.17
CA SER A 372 -3.39 19.20 27.11
C SER A 372 -4.36 18.40 28.00
N ALA A 373 -5.02 17.39 27.44
CA ALA A 373 -5.89 16.47 28.18
C ALA A 373 -5.11 15.57 29.15
N LEU A 374 -3.88 15.13 28.78
CA LEU A 374 -2.97 14.43 29.68
C LEU A 374 -2.50 15.32 30.83
N VAL A 375 -2.14 16.58 30.55
CA VAL A 375 -1.73 17.56 31.57
C VAL A 375 -2.89 17.90 32.50
N ALA A 376 -4.09 18.04 31.97
CA ALA A 376 -5.30 18.30 32.74
C ALA A 376 -5.77 17.09 33.59
N GLY A 377 -5.20 15.90 33.37
CA GLY A 377 -5.55 14.69 34.11
C GLY A 377 -6.85 14.01 33.68
N ARG A 378 -7.43 14.42 32.54
CA ARG A 378 -8.59 13.73 31.93
C ARG A 378 -8.17 12.36 31.41
N LEU A 379 -7.04 12.35 30.70
CA LEU A 379 -6.37 11.14 30.28
C LEU A 379 -5.40 10.67 31.37
N SER A 380 -5.42 9.37 31.66
CA SER A 380 -4.66 8.74 32.76
C SER A 380 -4.89 9.40 34.14
N PRO A 381 -6.14 9.42 34.65
CA PRO A 381 -6.45 9.98 35.97
C PRO A 381 -5.80 9.19 37.12
N GLN A 382 -5.42 7.93 36.90
CA GLN A 382 -4.79 7.06 37.90
C GLN A 382 -3.39 7.51 38.36
N LEU A 383 -2.79 8.50 37.71
CA LEU A 383 -1.44 8.98 38.04
C LEU A 383 -1.48 10.06 39.14
N PRO A 384 -0.69 9.90 40.22
CA PRO A 384 -0.69 10.80 41.38
C PRO A 384 0.12 12.08 41.14
N LEU A 385 0.05 12.66 39.93
CA LEU A 385 0.76 13.88 39.57
C LEU A 385 -0.22 15.05 39.37
N GLY A 386 0.13 16.20 39.94
CA GLY A 386 -0.60 17.46 39.73
C GLY A 386 -0.40 18.02 38.32
N ARG A 387 -1.23 19.00 37.92
CA ARG A 387 -1.18 19.61 36.58
C ARG A 387 0.20 20.19 36.24
N ASP A 388 0.83 20.89 37.17
CA ASP A 388 2.14 21.53 36.96
C ASP A 388 3.26 20.50 36.85
N GLU A 389 3.20 19.43 37.66
CA GLU A 389 4.16 18.33 37.59
C GLU A 389 4.06 17.57 36.26
N ARG A 390 2.83 17.35 35.77
CA ARG A 390 2.60 16.75 34.43
C ARG A 390 3.12 17.64 33.31
N ARG A 391 2.96 18.97 33.43
CA ARG A 391 3.50 19.93 32.45
C ARG A 391 5.03 19.88 32.41
N VAL A 392 5.68 19.95 33.57
CA VAL A 392 7.15 19.91 33.65
C VAL A 392 7.69 18.57 33.14
N MET A 393 7.02 17.45 33.47
CA MET A 393 7.36 16.13 32.92
C MET A 393 7.36 16.14 31.38
N LEU A 394 6.33 16.73 30.76
CA LEU A 394 6.29 16.86 29.29
C LEU A 394 7.42 17.73 28.75
N ASP A 395 7.80 18.81 29.44
CA ASP A 395 8.91 19.66 29.01
C ASP A 395 10.26 18.91 29.05
N TYR A 396 10.48 18.04 30.05
CA TYR A 396 11.64 17.13 30.06
C TYR A 396 11.62 16.13 28.90
N LEU A 397 10.48 15.49 28.63
CA LEU A 397 10.36 14.56 27.50
C LEU A 397 10.52 15.26 26.14
N SER A 398 10.04 16.50 26.01
CA SER A 398 10.22 17.33 24.83
C SER A 398 11.68 17.70 24.56
N ALA A 399 12.46 18.00 25.61
CA ALA A 399 13.89 18.23 25.48
C ALA A 399 14.64 16.96 25.03
N LEU A 400 14.33 15.81 25.64
CA LEU A 400 14.86 14.50 25.22
C LEU A 400 14.50 14.18 23.77
N ALA A 401 13.25 14.45 23.37
CA ALA A 401 12.79 14.24 22.01
C ALA A 401 13.57 15.12 21.02
N CYS A 402 13.71 16.42 21.29
CA CYS A 402 14.46 17.35 20.44
C CYS A 402 15.92 16.90 20.26
N ALA A 403 16.61 16.50 21.33
CA ALA A 403 17.96 15.97 21.23
C ALA A 403 18.03 14.65 20.43
N ALA A 404 17.03 13.77 20.58
CA ALA A 404 16.95 12.52 19.84
C ALA A 404 16.73 12.73 18.33
N LEU A 405 16.00 13.79 17.94
CA LEU A 405 15.81 14.16 16.53
C LEU A 405 17.13 14.55 15.84
N ALA A 406 18.09 15.11 16.57
CA ALA A 406 19.39 15.50 16.01
C ALA A 406 20.31 14.32 15.68
N VAL A 407 20.05 13.16 16.28
CA VAL A 407 20.87 11.94 16.12
C VAL A 407 20.14 10.89 15.28
N ASP A 408 18.93 11.19 14.79
CA ASP A 408 18.05 10.24 14.08
C ASP A 408 17.84 8.94 14.86
N ALA A 409 17.54 9.06 16.16
CA ALA A 409 17.37 7.93 17.05
C ALA A 409 16.00 7.95 17.75
N ALA A 410 15.35 6.79 17.83
CA ALA A 410 14.14 6.60 18.65
C ALA A 410 14.47 6.40 20.15
N GLU A 411 15.74 6.16 20.46
CA GLU A 411 16.26 5.88 21.79
C GLU A 411 17.45 6.78 22.08
N ILE A 412 17.43 7.44 23.24
CA ILE A 412 18.46 8.39 23.66
C ILE A 412 18.89 8.09 25.09
N ARG A 413 20.19 8.22 25.38
CA ARG A 413 20.68 8.14 26.76
C ARG A 413 20.38 9.44 27.47
N ILE A 414 19.95 9.36 28.72
CA ILE A 414 19.65 10.53 29.53
C ILE A 414 20.90 11.43 29.66
N THR A 415 22.08 10.83 29.75
CA THR A 415 23.37 11.54 29.82
C THR A 415 23.71 12.33 28.56
N ASP A 416 23.17 11.97 27.39
CA ASP A 416 23.46 12.70 26.14
C ASP A 416 22.81 14.10 26.13
N VAL A 417 21.80 14.32 26.99
CA VAL A 417 21.06 15.58 27.12
C VAL A 417 21.44 16.30 28.40
N VAL A 418 21.49 15.62 29.54
CA VAL A 418 21.84 16.22 30.85
C VAL A 418 23.08 15.51 31.41
N HIS A 419 24.22 16.21 31.46
CA HIS A 419 25.37 15.75 32.24
C HIS A 419 25.21 16.17 33.70
N GLU A 420 25.17 15.20 34.62
CA GLU A 420 24.92 15.41 36.06
C GLU A 420 25.95 16.34 36.76
N HIS A 421 27.13 16.55 36.17
CA HIS A 421 28.24 17.26 36.81
C HIS A 421 28.77 18.50 36.03
N ASP A 422 28.41 18.67 34.75
CA ASP A 422 28.84 19.84 33.94
C ASP A 422 27.79 20.19 32.85
N PRO A 423 27.08 21.33 32.97
CA PRO A 423 26.12 21.77 31.94
C PRO A 423 26.80 22.19 30.62
N ALA A 424 28.12 22.45 30.60
CA ALA A 424 28.88 22.73 29.38
C ALA A 424 29.25 21.45 28.60
N GLY A 425 29.19 20.27 29.23
CA GLY A 425 29.49 18.98 28.60
C GLY A 425 28.34 18.40 27.75
N SER A 426 27.14 19.00 27.78
CA SER A 426 26.00 18.54 26.99
C SER A 426 26.24 18.69 25.49
N ARG A 427 25.80 17.70 24.71
CA ARG A 427 25.93 17.73 23.24
C ARG A 427 25.16 18.89 22.59
N PHE A 428 24.09 19.37 23.23
CA PHE A 428 23.22 20.46 22.72
C PHE A 428 22.84 21.48 23.83
N PRO A 429 23.71 22.45 24.13
CA PRO A 429 23.51 23.39 25.24
C PRO A 429 22.33 24.36 25.05
N GLU A 430 21.87 24.59 23.82
CA GLU A 430 20.70 25.42 23.51
C GLU A 430 19.41 24.83 24.11
N ILE A 431 19.25 23.50 23.99
CA ILE A 431 18.07 22.77 24.45
C ILE A 431 18.02 22.81 25.98
N LEU A 432 19.17 22.63 26.64
CA LEU A 432 19.28 22.73 28.09
C LEU A 432 18.94 24.12 28.62
N ARG A 433 19.40 25.18 27.95
CA ARG A 433 19.07 26.57 28.32
C ARG A 433 17.56 26.81 28.29
N GLU A 434 16.86 26.33 27.26
CA GLU A 434 15.41 26.45 27.15
C GLU A 434 14.68 25.56 28.17
N LEU A 435 15.18 24.34 28.43
CA LEU A 435 14.63 23.44 29.46
C LEU A 435 14.74 24.07 30.85
N ALA A 436 15.91 24.62 31.19
CA ALA A 436 16.15 25.29 32.46
C ALA A 436 15.20 26.49 32.64
N LYS A 437 14.87 27.21 31.57
CA LYS A 437 13.89 28.31 31.59
C LYS A 437 12.46 27.82 31.83
N ARG A 438 12.05 26.69 31.23
CA ARG A 438 10.68 26.14 31.35
C ARG A 438 10.44 25.37 32.64
N ALA A 439 11.46 24.70 33.17
CA ALA A 439 11.40 23.89 34.40
C ALA A 439 11.79 24.67 35.68
N GLN A 440 12.04 25.99 35.57
CA GLN A 440 12.40 26.85 36.70
C GLN A 440 11.38 26.68 37.85
N ALA A 441 11.87 26.24 39.02
CA ALA A 441 11.15 25.94 40.27
C ALA A 441 10.57 24.51 40.46
N SER A 442 10.81 23.56 39.55
CA SER A 442 10.40 22.15 39.76
C SER A 442 11.36 21.35 40.63
N ARG A 443 10.82 20.39 41.40
CA ARG A 443 11.61 19.36 42.13
C ARG A 443 11.81 18.06 41.33
N MET A 444 11.24 17.98 40.12
CA MET A 444 11.25 16.78 39.29
C MET A 444 12.58 16.67 38.53
N ASP A 445 13.23 15.51 38.63
CA ASP A 445 14.42 15.16 37.85
C ASP A 445 14.04 14.41 36.57
N ILE A 446 14.93 14.41 35.57
CA ILE A 446 14.73 13.81 34.25
C ILE A 446 14.45 12.29 34.31
N ARG A 447 15.10 11.56 35.25
CA ARG A 447 14.84 10.13 35.47
C ARG A 447 13.42 9.90 36.00
N LEU A 448 12.97 10.78 36.91
CA LEU A 448 11.61 10.72 37.46
C LEU A 448 10.57 11.07 36.39
N ALA A 449 10.86 12.08 35.55
CA ALA A 449 10.03 12.42 34.40
C ALA A 449 9.91 11.25 33.41
N ALA A 450 11.00 10.56 33.10
CA ALA A 450 11.00 9.38 32.22
C ALA A 450 10.19 8.22 32.81
N HIS A 451 10.33 7.94 34.11
CA HIS A 451 9.52 6.91 34.80
C HIS A 451 8.01 7.19 34.69
N TRP A 452 7.60 8.43 34.94
CA TRP A 452 6.20 8.83 34.79
C TRP A 452 5.73 8.84 33.34
N GLY A 453 6.61 9.22 32.40
CA GLY A 453 6.39 9.10 30.97
C GLY A 453 6.10 7.66 30.53
N THR A 454 6.73 6.67 31.16
CA THR A 454 6.43 5.24 30.93
C THR A 454 5.05 4.84 31.41
N ARG A 455 4.62 5.32 32.58
CA ARG A 455 3.26 5.06 33.07
C ARG A 455 2.18 5.79 32.26
N MET A 456 2.52 6.87 31.57
CA MET A 456 1.64 7.55 30.61
C MET A 456 1.66 6.93 29.21
N GLY A 457 2.51 5.94 28.95
CA GLY A 457 2.63 5.30 27.64
C GLY A 457 3.35 6.16 26.58
N LEU A 458 4.10 7.19 26.97
CA LEU A 458 4.84 8.06 26.05
C LEU A 458 6.21 7.47 25.69
N VAL A 459 6.89 6.87 26.68
CA VAL A 459 8.26 6.38 26.56
C VAL A 459 8.47 5.03 27.26
N GLU A 460 9.39 4.21 26.78
CA GLU A 460 9.90 3.02 27.48
C GLU A 460 11.25 3.38 28.12
N LEU A 461 11.44 2.98 29.38
CA LEU A 461 12.68 3.19 30.12
C LEU A 461 13.45 1.87 30.19
N ASP A 462 14.66 1.83 29.64
CA ASP A 462 15.58 0.70 29.73
C ASP A 462 16.92 1.16 30.33
N GLY A 463 17.08 0.96 31.63
CA GLY A 463 18.23 1.47 32.40
C GLY A 463 18.36 2.99 32.33
N ASP A 464 19.37 3.48 31.60
CA ASP A 464 19.66 4.91 31.38
C ASP A 464 19.17 5.43 30.01
N ARG A 465 18.43 4.60 29.27
CA ARG A 465 17.94 4.92 27.94
C ARG A 465 16.44 5.15 27.96
N VAL A 466 16.02 6.17 27.22
CA VAL A 466 14.61 6.51 27.01
C VAL A 466 14.29 6.29 25.55
N ARG A 467 13.29 5.44 25.29
CA ARG A 467 12.80 5.12 23.96
C ARG A 467 11.39 5.67 23.75
N PHE A 468 11.17 6.41 22.67
CA PHE A 468 9.83 6.87 22.32
C PHE A 468 9.03 5.74 21.66
N GLN A 469 7.79 5.52 22.12
CA GLN A 469 6.94 4.45 21.58
C GLN A 469 6.41 4.77 20.18
N HIS A 470 6.20 6.06 19.90
CA HIS A 470 5.61 6.53 18.65
C HIS A 470 6.41 7.67 18.02
N SER A 471 6.81 7.51 16.76
CA SER A 471 7.59 8.48 15.99
C SER A 471 6.91 9.84 15.86
N VAL A 472 5.59 9.85 15.63
CA VAL A 472 4.79 11.07 15.52
C VAL A 472 4.76 11.84 16.85
N ILE A 473 4.67 11.13 17.98
CA ILE A 473 4.69 11.76 19.31
C ILE A 473 6.08 12.33 19.59
N GLN A 474 7.15 11.60 19.26
CA GLN A 474 8.53 12.11 19.36
C GLN A 474 8.70 13.38 18.54
N ALA A 475 8.26 13.39 17.28
CA ALA A 475 8.35 14.56 16.40
C ALA A 475 7.58 15.76 16.97
N HIS A 476 6.38 15.55 17.49
CA HIS A 476 5.57 16.61 18.08
C HIS A 476 6.17 17.15 19.40
N LEU A 477 6.65 16.26 20.28
CA LEU A 477 7.36 16.65 21.49
C LEU A 477 8.62 17.44 21.18
N GLY A 478 9.38 17.05 20.14
CA GLY A 478 10.55 17.77 19.66
C GLY A 478 10.21 19.13 19.03
N ALA A 479 9.11 19.24 18.28
CA ALA A 479 8.65 20.48 17.66
C ALA A 479 8.46 21.62 18.67
N ARG A 480 8.04 21.29 19.91
CA ARG A 480 7.86 22.26 21.02
C ARG A 480 9.15 22.94 21.49
N PHE A 481 10.32 22.41 21.15
CA PHE A 481 11.64 22.94 21.54
C PHE A 481 12.45 23.42 20.33
N MET A 482 11.87 23.43 19.13
CA MET A 482 12.56 23.89 17.91
C MET A 482 12.88 25.39 17.95
N ASN A 483 12.18 26.18 18.75
CA ASN A 483 12.48 27.59 19.02
C ASN A 483 13.87 27.80 19.66
N ALA A 484 14.39 26.81 20.39
CA ALA A 484 15.72 26.86 20.99
C ALA A 484 16.83 26.78 19.93
N VAL A 485 16.56 26.13 18.80
CA VAL A 485 17.54 25.86 17.73
C VAL A 485 17.30 26.69 16.47
N ILE A 486 16.06 27.09 16.18
CA ILE A 486 15.68 28.00 15.09
C ILE A 486 15.35 29.37 15.68
N HIS A 487 16.34 30.26 15.69
CA HIS A 487 16.23 31.60 16.26
C HIS A 487 17.03 32.65 15.46
N PRO A 488 16.79 33.97 15.62
CA PRO A 488 17.45 35.02 14.83
C PRO A 488 18.98 35.04 14.92
N ARG A 489 19.57 34.52 16.01
CA ARG A 489 21.03 34.47 16.23
C ARG A 489 21.70 33.22 15.63
N MET A 490 21.00 32.50 14.76
CA MET A 490 21.55 31.33 14.09
C MET A 490 22.62 31.80 13.09
N PRO A 491 23.83 31.21 13.08
CA PRO A 491 24.83 31.53 12.07
C PRO A 491 24.36 31.08 10.68
N GLU A 492 24.59 31.90 9.65
CA GLU A 492 24.20 31.58 8.27
C GLU A 492 24.93 30.35 7.71
N GLU A 493 26.14 30.10 8.19
CA GLU A 493 26.95 28.92 7.93
C GLU A 493 27.04 28.05 9.18
N PRO A 494 26.69 26.76 9.09
CA PRO A 494 26.51 25.97 10.28
C PRO A 494 27.85 25.34 10.72
N THR A 495 28.25 25.57 11.97
CA THR A 495 29.52 25.09 12.54
C THR A 495 29.45 23.62 12.96
N GLU A 496 30.55 22.87 12.81
CA GLU A 496 30.64 21.49 13.31
C GLU A 496 30.34 21.45 14.82
N GLY A 497 29.43 20.56 15.23
CA GLY A 497 28.93 20.48 16.61
C GLY A 497 27.63 21.25 16.89
N SER A 498 27.15 22.09 15.97
CA SER A 498 25.82 22.71 16.09
C SER A 498 24.69 21.73 15.72
N TYR A 499 23.46 22.04 16.15
CA TYR A 499 22.30 21.15 16.02
C TYR A 499 22.00 20.73 14.57
N PHE A 500 21.94 21.67 13.61
CA PHE A 500 21.51 21.38 12.24
C PHE A 500 22.51 20.60 11.36
N PRO A 501 23.84 20.85 11.42
CA PRO A 501 24.81 19.96 10.76
C PRO A 501 24.68 18.52 11.18
N ALA A 502 24.51 18.27 12.49
CA ALA A 502 24.30 16.92 13.01
C ALA A 502 22.95 16.36 12.53
N ALA A 503 21.86 17.12 12.70
CA ALA A 503 20.50 16.69 12.38
C ALA A 503 20.25 16.49 10.87
N LEU A 504 20.89 17.29 10.00
CA LEU A 504 20.72 17.25 8.55
C LEU A 504 21.79 16.42 7.83
N ALA A 505 22.77 15.85 8.54
CA ALA A 505 23.72 14.89 7.94
C ALA A 505 23.02 13.58 7.55
N SER A 506 22.04 13.14 8.35
CA SER A 506 21.14 12.04 8.04
C SER A 506 19.77 12.35 8.64
N PRO A 507 18.96 13.19 7.98
CA PRO A 507 17.70 13.65 8.56
C PRO A 507 16.70 12.50 8.62
N GLY A 508 16.25 12.22 9.84
CA GLY A 508 15.14 11.31 10.12
C GLY A 508 13.79 11.91 9.70
N ARG A 509 12.82 11.04 9.44
CA ARG A 509 11.44 11.45 9.14
C ARG A 509 10.83 12.26 10.29
N GLU A 510 11.17 11.90 11.52
CA GLU A 510 10.71 12.53 12.74
C GLU A 510 11.16 14.00 12.81
N LEU A 511 12.39 14.31 12.36
CA LEU A 511 12.88 15.68 12.28
C LEU A 511 12.09 16.49 11.25
N LEU A 512 11.82 15.92 10.07
CA LEU A 512 11.04 16.59 9.03
C LEU A 512 9.62 16.89 9.50
N ILE A 513 8.96 15.92 10.15
CA ILE A 513 7.64 16.12 10.77
C ILE A 513 7.72 17.22 11.84
N ALA A 514 8.75 17.21 12.69
CA ALA A 514 8.92 18.20 13.74
C ALA A 514 9.08 19.63 13.19
N LEU A 515 9.85 19.81 12.11
CA LEU A 515 10.03 21.10 11.45
C LEU A 515 8.74 21.60 10.80
N VAL A 516 7.99 20.71 10.14
CA VAL A 516 6.67 21.04 9.57
C VAL A 516 5.70 21.45 10.69
N LEU A 517 5.60 20.67 11.76
CA LEU A 517 4.76 21.01 12.92
C LEU A 517 5.18 22.33 13.57
N TYR A 518 6.49 22.56 13.75
CA TYR A 518 7.02 23.79 14.34
C TYR A 518 6.60 25.04 13.55
N SER A 519 6.64 24.99 12.22
CA SER A 519 6.22 26.13 11.38
C SER A 519 4.73 26.52 11.52
N ARG A 520 3.90 25.67 12.13
CA ARG A 520 2.48 25.94 12.46
C ARG A 520 2.26 26.37 13.91
N THR A 521 3.32 26.37 14.73
CA THR A 521 3.26 26.88 16.10
C THR A 521 3.35 28.41 16.11
N PRO A 522 2.88 29.09 17.18
CA PRO A 522 3.05 30.54 17.33
C PRO A 522 4.52 31.00 17.30
N GLU A 523 5.43 30.18 17.83
CA GLU A 523 6.87 30.48 17.89
C GLU A 523 7.58 30.26 16.54
N GLY A 524 7.11 29.31 15.74
CA GLY A 524 7.67 29.01 14.41
C GLY A 524 6.98 29.72 13.24
N SER A 525 5.86 30.40 13.49
CA SER A 525 5.17 31.22 12.49
C SER A 525 5.95 32.50 12.19
N CYS A 526 5.90 33.00 10.94
CA CYS A 526 6.50 34.29 10.64
C CYS A 526 5.73 35.43 11.38
N PRO A 527 6.39 36.39 12.02
CA PRO A 527 5.72 37.51 12.70
C PRO A 527 5.12 38.50 11.67
N HIS A 528 3.79 38.48 11.45
CA HIS A 528 3.13 39.25 10.37
C HIS A 528 1.95 40.08 10.86
N ALA A 529 2.20 41.22 11.53
CA ALA A 529 1.13 42.19 11.79
C ALA A 529 1.50 43.69 11.81
N ALA A 530 2.77 44.13 11.87
CA ALA A 530 3.04 45.57 12.05
C ALA A 530 4.46 46.07 11.65
N ALA A 531 5.23 45.35 10.82
CA ALA A 531 6.52 45.87 10.38
C ALA A 531 6.34 46.81 9.17
N PRO A 532 6.79 48.08 9.24
CA PRO A 532 6.76 48.98 8.09
C PRO A 532 7.61 48.40 6.96
N ALA A 533 7.12 48.53 5.72
CA ALA A 533 7.79 48.05 4.51
C ALA A 533 9.22 48.60 4.43
N GLY A 534 10.22 47.74 4.61
CA GLY A 534 11.64 48.12 4.45
C GLY A 534 12.64 47.32 5.29
N ASP A 535 12.23 46.72 6.41
CA ASP A 535 13.15 45.94 7.27
C ASP A 535 12.91 44.43 7.09
N ARG A 536 13.96 43.69 6.70
CA ARG A 536 13.92 42.23 6.50
C ARG A 536 13.77 41.56 7.87
N THR A 537 12.53 41.48 8.35
CA THR A 537 12.20 40.81 9.61
C THR A 537 12.56 39.32 9.48
N TRP A 538 13.37 38.80 10.41
CA TRP A 538 13.74 37.39 10.42
C TRP A 538 12.48 36.50 10.51
N CYS A 539 12.34 35.53 9.60
CA CYS A 539 11.26 34.55 9.66
C CYS A 539 11.80 33.13 9.93
N PRO A 540 11.30 32.43 10.97
CA PRO A 540 11.65 31.03 11.24
C PRO A 540 11.30 30.08 10.07
N VAL A 541 10.17 30.28 9.41
CA VAL A 541 9.71 29.49 8.26
C VAL A 541 10.69 29.56 7.09
N ALA A 542 11.15 30.77 6.74
CA ALA A 542 12.13 30.96 5.67
C ALA A 542 13.48 30.32 6.02
N ALA A 543 13.94 30.48 7.26
CA ALA A 543 15.17 29.84 7.75
C ALA A 543 15.09 28.30 7.69
N ALA A 544 13.98 27.72 8.16
CA ALA A 544 13.77 26.27 8.13
C ALA A 544 13.72 25.71 6.69
N ARG A 545 13.01 26.41 5.78
CA ARG A 545 12.97 26.06 4.36
C ARG A 545 14.36 26.06 3.74
N ASP A 546 15.12 27.14 3.93
CA ASP A 546 16.44 27.28 3.30
C ASP A 546 17.45 26.25 3.82
N LEU A 547 17.35 25.87 5.11
CA LEU A 547 18.11 24.76 5.68
C LEU A 547 17.81 23.42 4.98
N LEU A 548 16.53 23.12 4.75
CA LEU A 548 16.10 21.90 4.07
C LEU A 548 16.53 21.88 2.60
N LEU A 549 16.41 23.00 1.89
CA LEU A 549 16.83 23.10 0.48
C LEU A 549 18.35 22.87 0.32
N ARG A 550 19.17 23.47 1.19
CA ARG A 550 20.62 23.22 1.18
C ARG A 550 20.93 21.75 1.49
N ALA A 551 20.20 21.12 2.42
CA ALA A 551 20.37 19.71 2.72
C ALA A 551 19.95 18.80 1.55
N ALA A 552 18.86 19.13 0.87
CA ALA A 552 18.38 18.40 -0.31
C ALA A 552 19.39 18.48 -1.46
N GLY A 553 19.91 19.68 -1.74
CA GLY A 553 20.96 19.89 -2.74
C GLY A 553 22.22 19.07 -2.45
N ARG A 554 22.71 19.06 -1.19
CA ARG A 554 23.86 18.21 -0.80
C ARG A 554 23.58 16.73 -0.99
N ALA A 555 22.39 16.25 -0.61
CA ALA A 555 21.99 14.87 -0.78
C ALA A 555 21.93 14.45 -2.26
N GLN A 556 21.57 15.37 -3.15
CA GLN A 556 21.60 15.15 -4.60
C GLN A 556 23.02 15.20 -5.19
N SER A 557 23.83 16.21 -4.83
CA SER A 557 25.16 16.45 -5.41
C SER A 557 26.27 15.51 -4.92
N ALA A 558 26.07 14.80 -3.80
CA ALA A 558 27.06 13.85 -3.25
C ALA A 558 27.42 12.69 -4.22
N ILE A 559 26.76 12.58 -5.38
CA ILE A 559 26.98 11.56 -6.40
C ILE A 559 27.60 12.14 -7.70
N THR A 560 27.42 13.43 -7.99
CA THR A 560 27.86 14.03 -9.27
C THR A 560 29.31 14.55 -9.26
N GLY A 561 29.95 14.63 -8.09
CA GLY A 561 31.28 15.23 -7.91
C GLY A 561 32.49 14.47 -8.47
N HIS A 562 32.34 13.44 -9.30
CA HIS A 562 33.48 12.68 -9.89
C HIS A 562 33.41 12.48 -11.42
N ARG A 563 32.55 13.21 -12.15
CA ARG A 563 32.51 13.12 -13.62
C ARG A 563 33.11 14.29 -14.41
N SER A 564 33.57 15.36 -13.76
CA SER A 564 34.19 16.49 -14.48
C SER A 564 35.25 17.20 -13.65
N ALA A 565 36.49 16.68 -13.66
CA ALA A 565 37.76 17.40 -13.56
C ALA A 565 38.88 16.36 -13.36
N ASP A 566 39.40 15.82 -14.47
CA ASP A 566 40.79 15.35 -14.65
C ASP A 566 40.87 14.42 -15.86
N GLY A 567 40.55 14.99 -17.02
CA GLY A 567 41.07 14.48 -18.28
C GLY A 567 42.47 15.02 -18.50
N HIS A 568 43.47 14.57 -17.72
CA HIS A 568 44.86 14.41 -18.17
C HIS A 568 45.74 13.70 -17.12
N GLN A 569 46.30 12.56 -17.56
CA GLN A 569 47.52 11.91 -17.09
C GLN A 569 47.49 11.23 -15.70
N ASN A 570 47.15 9.94 -15.69
CA ASN A 570 48.13 8.90 -15.34
C ASN A 570 47.59 7.50 -15.60
N ALA A 571 48.21 6.81 -16.56
CA ALA A 571 48.03 5.38 -16.78
C ALA A 571 48.90 4.61 -15.76
N GLY A 572 48.29 3.64 -15.08
CA GLY A 572 49.01 2.57 -14.39
C GLY A 572 48.68 2.39 -12.91
N ARG A 573 47.58 1.70 -12.59
CA ARG A 573 47.52 0.74 -11.47
C ARG A 573 46.31 -0.19 -11.60
N PRO A 574 46.43 -1.46 -11.18
CA PRO A 574 45.40 -2.47 -11.42
C PRO A 574 44.24 -2.34 -10.41
N GLU A 575 43.09 -2.83 -10.89
CA GLU A 575 41.81 -3.04 -10.23
C GLU A 575 41.90 -3.32 -8.72
N GLU A 576 41.40 -2.42 -7.87
CA GLU A 576 41.02 -2.75 -6.49
C GLU A 576 39.99 -1.75 -5.92
N ALA A 577 38.99 -2.33 -5.24
CA ALA A 577 37.94 -1.74 -4.39
C ALA A 577 36.89 -0.81 -5.03
N VAL A 578 35.68 -1.34 -5.20
CA VAL A 578 34.45 -0.53 -5.33
C VAL A 578 34.28 0.28 -4.04
N ASP A 579 34.38 1.61 -4.13
CA ASP A 579 34.21 2.52 -2.98
C ASP A 579 32.80 2.34 -2.36
N PRO A 580 32.65 2.02 -1.05
CA PRO A 580 31.36 1.87 -0.39
C PRO A 580 30.47 3.12 -0.51
N ARG A 581 31.04 4.31 -0.73
CA ARG A 581 30.28 5.57 -0.95
C ARG A 581 29.42 5.55 -2.21
N HIS A 582 29.77 4.77 -3.23
CA HIS A 582 28.97 4.65 -4.46
C HIS A 582 27.64 3.91 -4.24
N VAL A 583 27.55 3.06 -3.20
CA VAL A 583 26.33 2.32 -2.83
C VAL A 583 25.39 3.21 -2.00
N PHE A 584 25.93 3.99 -1.06
CA PHE A 584 25.15 4.91 -0.22
C PHE A 584 24.51 6.06 -1.00
N GLY A 585 25.14 6.52 -2.09
CA GLY A 585 24.59 7.57 -2.95
C GLY A 585 23.15 7.31 -3.41
N ARG A 586 22.80 6.06 -3.72
CA ARG A 586 21.46 5.71 -4.25
C ARG A 586 20.32 5.82 -3.23
N THR A 587 20.63 5.88 -1.93
CA THR A 587 19.62 6.10 -0.87
C THR A 587 19.36 7.59 -0.61
N LEU A 588 20.27 8.46 -1.03
CA LEU A 588 20.19 9.90 -0.80
C LEU A 588 19.13 10.59 -1.68
N HIS A 589 18.81 10.05 -2.85
CA HIS A 589 17.74 10.62 -3.70
C HIS A 589 16.35 10.49 -3.08
N THR A 590 16.04 9.38 -2.40
CA THR A 590 14.77 9.22 -1.68
C THR A 590 14.69 10.19 -0.51
N LYS A 591 15.79 10.37 0.24
CA LYS A 591 15.87 11.37 1.32
C LYS A 591 15.74 12.80 0.79
N ALA A 592 16.33 13.10 -0.38
CA ALA A 592 16.18 14.39 -1.03
C ALA A 592 14.70 14.69 -1.35
N LEU A 593 13.94 13.71 -1.85
CA LEU A 593 12.50 13.87 -2.10
C LEU A 593 11.71 14.20 -0.82
N GLU A 594 12.03 13.55 0.30
CA GLU A 594 11.39 13.84 1.59
C GLU A 594 11.74 15.25 2.10
N LEU A 595 13.00 15.68 1.92
CA LEU A 595 13.44 17.04 2.25
C LEU A 595 12.72 18.10 1.42
N TYR A 596 12.57 17.89 0.11
CA TYR A 596 11.81 18.78 -0.75
C TYR A 596 10.32 18.84 -0.38
N ALA A 597 9.72 17.70 -0.03
CA ALA A 597 8.33 17.65 0.43
C ALA A 597 8.14 18.50 1.70
N ALA A 598 9.01 18.32 2.70
CA ALA A 598 8.96 19.10 3.93
C ALA A 598 9.22 20.60 3.68
N ALA A 599 10.14 20.94 2.76
CA ALA A 599 10.40 22.33 2.37
C ALA A 599 9.18 22.99 1.72
N LEU A 600 8.46 22.30 0.83
CA LEU A 600 7.23 22.80 0.20
C LEU A 600 6.11 23.01 1.23
N GLU A 601 5.95 22.07 2.18
CA GLU A 601 4.99 22.23 3.27
C GLU A 601 5.32 23.42 4.17
N ILE A 602 6.59 23.62 4.53
CA ILE A 602 7.01 24.79 5.33
C ILE A 602 6.80 26.09 4.56
N ASP A 603 7.17 26.12 3.27
CA ASP A 603 7.02 27.30 2.41
C ASP A 603 5.55 27.72 2.20
N SER A 604 4.60 26.77 2.22
CA SER A 604 3.18 27.06 2.01
C SER A 604 2.53 27.96 3.06
N VAL A 605 3.16 28.08 4.25
CA VAL A 605 2.71 28.99 5.31
C VAL A 605 3.52 30.29 5.37
N ALA A 606 4.63 30.39 4.64
CA ALA A 606 5.46 31.58 4.58
C ALA A 606 4.67 32.78 4.01
N ALA A 607 5.06 33.99 4.39
CA ALA A 607 4.38 35.19 3.89
C ALA A 607 4.70 35.50 2.43
N ASP A 608 5.93 35.19 2.01
CA ASP A 608 6.39 35.23 0.62
C ASP A 608 6.88 33.83 0.22
N PRO A 609 5.98 32.94 -0.24
CA PRO A 609 6.33 31.58 -0.63
C PRO A 609 7.24 31.56 -1.87
N GLN A 610 8.30 30.75 -1.84
CA GLN A 610 9.23 30.53 -2.95
C GLN A 610 9.00 29.19 -3.67
N GLN A 611 7.75 28.74 -3.75
CA GLN A 611 7.38 27.44 -4.35
C GLN A 611 7.97 27.23 -5.75
N HIS A 612 7.98 28.28 -6.58
CA HIS A 612 8.55 28.21 -7.94
C HIS A 612 10.04 27.82 -7.93
N ARG A 613 10.83 28.36 -7.00
CA ARG A 613 12.26 28.03 -6.86
C ARG A 613 12.44 26.56 -6.50
N ILE A 614 11.69 26.08 -5.50
CA ILE A 614 11.77 24.69 -5.03
C ILE A 614 11.36 23.74 -6.16
N ALA A 615 10.29 24.08 -6.87
CA ALA A 615 9.76 23.27 -7.95
C ALA A 615 10.70 23.24 -9.17
N MET A 616 11.41 24.33 -9.47
CA MET A 616 12.41 24.39 -10.55
C MET A 616 13.65 23.52 -10.24
N GLU A 617 14.11 23.49 -8.99
CA GLU A 617 15.18 22.55 -8.58
C GLU A 617 14.73 21.09 -8.70
N LEU A 618 13.45 20.80 -8.38
CA LEU A 618 12.87 19.47 -8.56
C LEU A 618 12.74 19.07 -10.04
N THR A 619 12.28 19.98 -10.91
CA THR A 619 12.11 19.67 -12.34
C THR A 619 13.44 19.35 -13.02
N THR A 620 14.48 20.12 -12.71
CA THR A 620 15.83 19.93 -13.27
C THR A 620 16.48 18.62 -12.83
N SER A 621 16.18 18.12 -11.62
CA SER A 621 16.75 16.89 -11.09
C SER A 621 15.88 15.64 -11.29
N TRP A 622 14.62 15.77 -11.76
CA TRP A 622 13.61 14.71 -11.72
C TRP A 622 13.97 13.43 -12.49
N SER A 623 14.55 13.57 -13.68
CA SER A 623 14.99 12.46 -14.55
C SER A 623 16.19 11.71 -13.97
N ASP A 624 17.01 12.40 -13.18
CA ASP A 624 18.26 11.88 -12.63
C ASP A 624 18.06 11.15 -11.29
N LEU A 625 16.86 11.27 -10.69
CA LEU A 625 16.53 10.60 -9.43
C LEU A 625 16.55 9.08 -9.61
N ARG A 626 17.56 8.45 -9.02
CA ARG A 626 17.69 6.99 -8.97
C ARG A 626 17.60 6.52 -7.53
N ALA A 627 16.82 5.47 -7.28
CA ALA A 627 16.90 4.73 -6.03
C ALA A 627 17.32 3.29 -6.29
N ARG A 628 17.83 2.63 -5.25
CA ARG A 628 18.13 1.20 -5.29
C ARG A 628 16.86 0.35 -5.53
N ASP A 629 15.73 0.80 -5.00
CA ASP A 629 14.40 0.20 -5.18
C ASP A 629 13.43 1.15 -5.94
N PRO A 630 12.95 0.75 -7.14
CA PRO A 630 11.94 1.49 -7.88
C PRO A 630 10.59 1.62 -7.14
N HIS A 631 10.22 0.68 -6.26
CA HIS A 631 8.96 0.77 -5.51
C HIS A 631 9.04 1.85 -4.43
N THR A 632 10.11 1.86 -3.62
CA THR A 632 10.41 2.91 -2.64
C THR A 632 10.52 4.28 -3.31
N LEU A 633 11.18 4.39 -4.47
CA LEU A 633 11.21 5.64 -5.23
C LEU A 633 9.82 6.10 -5.67
N ARG A 634 8.99 5.18 -6.20
CA ARG A 634 7.62 5.49 -6.62
C ARG A 634 6.78 5.97 -5.45
N ALA A 635 6.89 5.33 -4.29
CA ALA A 635 6.19 5.73 -3.06
C ALA A 635 6.64 7.13 -2.59
N ALA A 636 7.95 7.41 -2.59
CA ALA A 636 8.47 8.72 -2.23
C ALA A 636 8.05 9.82 -3.22
N LYS A 637 8.05 9.53 -4.53
CA LYS A 637 7.53 10.43 -5.57
C LYS A 637 6.03 10.70 -5.39
N ALA A 638 5.23 9.67 -5.13
CA ALA A 638 3.80 9.82 -4.88
C ALA A 638 3.52 10.67 -3.63
N LEU A 639 4.29 10.46 -2.55
CA LEU A 639 4.22 11.28 -1.33
C LEU A 639 4.57 12.74 -1.64
N LEU A 640 5.68 13.01 -2.34
CA LEU A 640 6.07 14.36 -2.73
C LEU A 640 4.95 15.04 -3.55
N VAL A 641 4.39 14.35 -4.55
CA VAL A 641 3.31 14.89 -5.40
C VAL A 641 2.09 15.27 -4.57
N SER A 642 1.68 14.42 -3.63
CA SER A 642 0.58 14.72 -2.71
C SER A 642 0.88 15.96 -1.86
N ARG A 643 2.09 16.08 -1.29
CA ARG A 643 2.49 17.26 -0.48
C ARG A 643 2.65 18.53 -1.31
N PHE A 644 3.17 18.41 -2.52
CA PHE A 644 3.24 19.50 -3.48
C PHE A 644 1.84 20.02 -3.80
N GLY A 645 0.91 19.14 -4.17
CA GLY A 645 -0.48 19.51 -4.48
C GLY A 645 -1.18 20.22 -3.32
N GLU A 646 -0.98 19.75 -2.09
CA GLU A 646 -1.50 20.40 -0.89
C GLU A 646 -0.90 21.80 -0.67
N ALA A 647 0.43 21.91 -0.75
CA ALA A 647 1.16 23.17 -0.57
C ALA A 647 0.73 24.24 -1.58
N VAL A 648 0.58 23.85 -2.86
CA VAL A 648 0.17 24.75 -3.94
C VAL A 648 -1.28 25.21 -3.76
N ARG A 649 -2.20 24.32 -3.35
CA ARG A 649 -3.57 24.71 -3.02
C ARG A 649 -3.64 25.66 -1.82
N SER A 650 -2.78 25.48 -0.82
CA SER A 650 -2.69 26.40 0.33
C SER A 650 -2.31 27.81 -0.11
N VAL A 651 -1.32 27.93 -1.01
CA VAL A 651 -0.91 29.22 -1.59
C VAL A 651 -2.00 29.79 -2.50
N ALA A 652 -2.63 28.98 -3.34
CA ALA A 652 -3.71 29.43 -4.24
C ALA A 652 -4.92 30.02 -3.48
N ARG A 653 -5.20 29.56 -2.26
CA ARG A 653 -6.24 30.17 -1.39
C ARG A 653 -5.92 31.61 -1.01
N ARG A 654 -4.64 31.98 -1.00
CA ARG A 654 -4.14 33.35 -0.82
C ARG A 654 -4.08 34.00 -2.20
N GLN A 655 -5.23 34.47 -2.69
CA GLN A 655 -5.46 34.98 -4.05
C GLN A 655 -4.42 35.98 -4.58
N SER A 656 -3.59 36.58 -3.71
CA SER A 656 -2.50 37.48 -4.04
C SER A 656 -1.21 36.82 -4.54
N LEU A 657 -1.10 35.48 -4.52
CA LEU A 657 0.14 34.75 -4.82
C LEU A 657 -0.04 33.77 -5.97
N GLN A 658 1.01 33.60 -6.79
CA GLN A 658 1.00 32.66 -7.91
C GLN A 658 1.47 31.25 -7.48
N PRO A 659 0.62 30.23 -7.63
CA PRO A 659 0.94 28.84 -7.31
C PRO A 659 1.78 28.14 -8.40
N ALA A 660 2.68 27.22 -8.00
CA ALA A 660 3.59 26.49 -8.88
C ALA A 660 2.93 25.30 -9.65
N TYR A 661 1.79 25.53 -10.32
CA TYR A 661 1.11 24.48 -11.11
C TYR A 661 1.83 24.12 -12.43
N ALA A 662 2.55 25.07 -13.03
CA ALA A 662 3.30 24.85 -14.27
C ALA A 662 4.41 23.81 -14.08
N GLU A 663 5.16 23.92 -12.98
CA GLU A 663 6.26 23.04 -12.66
C GLU A 663 5.76 21.65 -12.26
N LEU A 664 4.64 21.57 -11.54
CA LEU A 664 4.00 20.29 -11.22
C LEU A 664 3.55 19.56 -12.50
N PHE A 665 3.08 20.29 -13.51
CA PHE A 665 2.76 19.73 -14.82
C PHE A 665 4.04 19.24 -15.55
N GLU A 666 5.13 20.00 -15.51
CA GLU A 666 6.44 19.58 -16.07
C GLU A 666 6.96 18.28 -15.45
N ILE A 667 6.87 18.14 -14.12
CA ILE A 667 7.19 16.91 -13.42
C ILE A 667 6.37 15.73 -13.99
N GLY A 668 5.07 15.95 -14.23
CA GLY A 668 4.20 14.95 -14.85
C GLY A 668 4.65 14.55 -16.25
N ARG A 669 5.10 15.52 -17.06
CA ARG A 669 5.59 15.30 -18.43
C ARG A 669 6.84 14.40 -18.45
N MET A 670 7.74 14.60 -17.50
CA MET A 670 8.97 13.82 -17.35
C MET A 670 8.74 12.45 -16.71
N GLU A 671 7.71 12.29 -15.86
CA GLU A 671 7.52 11.09 -15.06
C GLU A 671 7.14 9.83 -15.89
N PRO A 672 7.94 8.74 -15.83
CA PRO A 672 7.61 7.51 -16.54
C PRO A 672 6.52 6.69 -15.83
N SER A 673 6.42 6.75 -14.50
CA SER A 673 5.47 5.92 -13.74
C SER A 673 4.03 6.38 -13.95
N HIS A 674 3.16 5.47 -14.41
CA HIS A 674 1.73 5.73 -14.61
C HIS A 674 1.06 6.24 -13.32
N ASP A 675 1.28 5.56 -12.19
CA ASP A 675 0.57 5.86 -10.94
C ASP A 675 0.92 7.26 -10.39
N VAL A 676 2.19 7.66 -10.53
CA VAL A 676 2.65 8.99 -10.11
C VAL A 676 2.07 10.07 -11.04
N ARG A 677 2.00 9.82 -12.35
CA ARG A 677 1.35 10.77 -13.29
C ARG A 677 -0.15 10.92 -13.03
N VAL A 678 -0.85 9.83 -12.70
CA VAL A 678 -2.27 9.90 -12.32
C VAL A 678 -2.44 10.71 -11.04
N ALA A 679 -1.58 10.52 -10.04
CA ALA A 679 -1.58 11.33 -8.83
C ALA A 679 -1.37 12.83 -9.15
N ILE A 680 -0.38 13.16 -10.00
CA ILE A 680 -0.13 14.54 -10.46
C ILE A 680 -1.38 15.14 -11.11
N ALA A 681 -2.02 14.39 -12.02
CA ALA A 681 -3.23 14.86 -12.70
C ALA A 681 -4.39 15.10 -11.73
N GLN A 682 -4.56 14.27 -10.70
CA GLN A 682 -5.60 14.45 -9.68
C GLN A 682 -5.33 15.65 -8.78
N GLU A 683 -4.07 15.89 -8.41
CA GLU A 683 -3.66 17.04 -7.60
C GLU A 683 -3.86 18.36 -8.35
N ILE A 684 -3.41 18.45 -9.61
CA ILE A 684 -3.64 19.62 -10.49
C ILE A 684 -5.13 19.80 -10.77
N GLY A 685 -5.85 18.71 -11.07
CA GLY A 685 -7.29 18.73 -11.33
C GLY A 685 -8.16 19.08 -10.13
N SER A 686 -7.57 19.27 -8.95
CA SER A 686 -8.21 19.80 -7.74
C SER A 686 -7.82 21.27 -7.46
N GLY A 687 -7.02 21.87 -8.35
CA GLY A 687 -6.49 23.23 -8.21
C GLY A 687 -7.43 24.36 -8.66
N GLY A 688 -8.56 24.05 -9.31
CA GLY A 688 -9.58 25.04 -9.66
C GLY A 688 -9.14 26.07 -10.69
N ASP A 689 -9.55 27.32 -10.50
CA ASP A 689 -9.30 28.42 -11.45
C ASP A 689 -7.82 28.72 -11.62
N SER A 690 -7.05 28.75 -10.52
CA SER A 690 -5.61 29.05 -10.56
C SER A 690 -4.82 28.01 -11.36
N ALA A 691 -5.24 26.74 -11.33
CA ALA A 691 -4.61 25.70 -12.14
C ALA A 691 -4.98 25.83 -13.63
N PHE A 692 -6.21 26.23 -13.92
CA PHE A 692 -6.66 26.43 -15.30
C PHE A 692 -5.97 27.63 -15.95
N GLU A 693 -5.89 28.78 -15.27
CA GLU A 693 -5.25 30.00 -15.80
C GLU A 693 -3.80 29.75 -16.24
N VAL A 694 -3.05 28.98 -15.46
CA VAL A 694 -1.64 28.64 -15.76
C VAL A 694 -1.53 27.64 -16.93
N LEU A 695 -2.47 26.71 -17.06
CA LEU A 695 -2.36 25.58 -18.00
C LEU A 695 -3.19 25.74 -19.28
N GLU A 696 -4.07 26.74 -19.37
CA GLU A 696 -4.98 26.96 -20.49
C GLU A 696 -4.30 26.84 -21.87
N PRO A 697 -3.11 27.45 -22.13
CA PRO A 697 -2.49 27.38 -23.45
C PRO A 697 -2.15 25.95 -23.89
N ARG A 698 -1.83 25.07 -22.93
CA ARG A 698 -1.45 23.67 -23.19
C ARG A 698 -2.67 22.75 -23.33
N LEU A 699 -3.75 23.03 -22.60
CA LEU A 699 -4.96 22.21 -22.60
C LEU A 699 -5.71 22.22 -23.94
N ARG A 700 -5.47 23.20 -24.81
CA ARG A 700 -6.00 23.23 -26.19
C ARG A 700 -5.51 22.06 -27.06
N GLY A 701 -4.54 21.28 -26.57
CA GLY A 701 -4.08 20.03 -27.15
C GLY A 701 -3.08 20.21 -28.28
N PRO A 702 -2.71 19.12 -28.96
CA PRO A 702 -1.74 19.19 -30.05
C PRO A 702 -2.33 20.06 -31.17
N GLN A 703 -1.65 21.14 -31.51
CA GLN A 703 -1.93 21.88 -32.73
C GLN A 703 -1.58 20.98 -33.91
N ILE A 704 -2.46 20.93 -34.92
CA ILE A 704 -2.20 20.21 -36.17
C ILE A 704 -1.07 20.95 -36.89
N ILE A 705 0.17 20.64 -36.54
CA ILE A 705 1.29 20.83 -37.46
C ILE A 705 1.10 19.70 -38.48
N ARG A 706 0.84 20.07 -39.74
CA ARG A 706 0.91 19.18 -40.90
C ARG A 706 2.28 18.51 -40.87
N GLU A 707 2.39 17.35 -40.23
CA GLU A 707 3.47 16.44 -40.52
C GLU A 707 3.19 15.98 -41.96
N GLN A 708 3.91 16.57 -42.92
CA GLN A 708 3.98 16.00 -44.26
C GLN A 708 4.25 14.51 -44.10
N PRO A 709 3.54 13.63 -44.84
CA PRO A 709 3.87 12.22 -44.82
C PRO A 709 5.26 12.06 -45.45
N LEU A 710 6.29 12.19 -44.61
CA LEU A 710 7.60 11.66 -44.92
C LEU A 710 7.39 10.16 -44.99
N GLY A 711 7.18 9.68 -46.22
CA GLY A 711 7.61 8.36 -46.62
C GLY A 711 9.12 8.25 -46.45
N ARG A 712 9.62 8.38 -45.22
CA ARG A 712 10.98 8.05 -44.86
C ARG A 712 11.03 6.54 -44.74
N ARG A 713 11.34 5.87 -45.86
CA ARG A 713 12.50 4.98 -45.77
C ARG A 713 13.62 5.86 -45.24
N PRO A 714 14.32 5.52 -44.15
CA PRO A 714 15.39 6.35 -43.65
C PRO A 714 16.38 6.63 -44.79
N GLU A 715 16.40 7.87 -45.29
CA GLU A 715 17.31 8.30 -46.36
C GLU A 715 18.76 8.04 -45.92
N TRP A 716 19.06 8.11 -44.63
CA TRP A 716 20.36 7.73 -44.07
C TRP A 716 20.72 6.25 -44.22
N LEU A 717 19.75 5.32 -44.35
CA LEU A 717 20.03 3.89 -44.59
C LEU A 717 20.38 3.66 -46.06
N VAL A 718 19.86 4.50 -46.96
CA VAL A 718 20.20 4.55 -48.38
C VAL A 718 21.51 5.31 -48.56
N GLU A 719 21.72 6.45 -47.91
CA GLU A 719 22.99 7.17 -47.89
C GLU A 719 24.11 6.35 -47.25
N LEU A 720 23.88 5.56 -46.20
CA LEU A 720 24.91 4.68 -45.63
C LEU A 720 25.18 3.45 -46.52
N TRP A 721 24.21 2.99 -47.31
CA TRP A 721 24.41 1.93 -48.30
C TRP A 721 25.09 2.47 -49.57
N ASP A 722 24.78 3.70 -49.99
CA ASP A 722 25.40 4.40 -51.10
C ASP A 722 26.81 4.91 -50.73
N ASP A 723 27.04 5.37 -49.49
CA ASP A 723 28.38 5.69 -48.96
C ASP A 723 29.20 4.42 -48.72
N LYS A 724 28.60 3.31 -48.27
CA LYS A 724 29.33 2.01 -48.21
C LYS A 724 29.61 1.46 -49.60
N ALA A 725 28.71 1.63 -50.57
CA ALA A 725 28.96 1.24 -51.95
C ALA A 725 30.01 2.14 -52.62
N ALA A 726 30.07 3.43 -52.27
CA ALA A 726 31.08 4.39 -52.73
C ALA A 726 32.45 4.18 -52.05
N ARG A 727 32.49 3.79 -50.76
CA ARG A 727 33.72 3.49 -50.01
C ARG A 727 34.24 2.06 -50.19
N GLN A 728 33.43 1.14 -50.74
CA GLN A 728 33.90 -0.17 -51.20
C GLN A 728 34.77 -0.09 -52.48
N GLY A 729 34.96 1.10 -53.04
CA GLY A 729 35.80 1.36 -54.21
C GLY A 729 37.28 1.56 -53.94
N ASP A 730 37.75 1.64 -52.69
CA ASP A 730 39.18 1.86 -52.40
C ASP A 730 39.67 1.01 -51.20
N PRO A 731 40.50 -0.03 -51.41
CA PRO A 731 40.95 -0.94 -50.36
C PRO A 731 42.18 -0.39 -49.63
N GLY A 732 42.08 0.82 -49.06
CA GLY A 732 43.21 1.41 -48.33
C GLY A 732 42.80 2.60 -47.47
N ALA A 733 43.10 2.50 -46.17
CA ALA A 733 43.00 3.57 -45.18
C ALA A 733 41.58 3.91 -44.69
N ASP A 734 41.04 3.09 -43.78
CA ASP A 734 40.41 3.59 -42.56
C ASP A 734 40.37 2.50 -41.49
N GLY A 735 40.85 2.82 -40.29
CA GLY A 735 40.85 1.93 -39.14
C GLY A 735 39.45 1.70 -38.56
N PRO A 736 39.23 0.63 -37.79
CA PRO A 736 37.92 0.24 -37.28
C PRO A 736 37.25 1.23 -36.28
N ASP A 737 37.95 2.27 -35.82
CA ASP A 737 37.47 3.19 -34.78
C ASP A 737 36.41 4.21 -35.27
N GLY A 738 36.46 4.67 -36.52
CA GLY A 738 35.53 5.70 -37.02
C GLY A 738 34.08 5.20 -37.14
N THR A 739 33.88 3.90 -37.39
CA THR A 739 32.54 3.31 -37.56
C THR A 739 31.79 3.17 -36.22
N GLN A 740 32.52 3.04 -35.11
CA GLN A 740 31.94 2.81 -33.78
C GLN A 740 31.43 4.11 -33.15
N ASP A 741 32.12 5.24 -33.39
CA ASP A 741 31.70 6.57 -32.96
C ASP A 741 30.45 7.07 -33.70
N ASP A 742 30.32 6.78 -35.00
CA ASP A 742 29.14 7.13 -35.79
C ASP A 742 27.90 6.33 -35.34
N ILE A 743 28.05 5.04 -35.04
CA ILE A 743 26.97 4.22 -34.45
C ILE A 743 26.56 4.75 -33.07
N ALA A 744 27.53 5.18 -32.25
CA ALA A 744 27.24 5.75 -30.92
C ALA A 744 26.53 7.12 -31.00
N ARG A 745 26.85 7.94 -32.01
CA ARG A 745 26.13 9.20 -32.28
C ARG A 745 24.70 8.95 -32.75
N LEU A 746 24.49 7.99 -33.67
CA LEU A 746 23.16 7.61 -34.15
C LEU A 746 22.28 7.07 -33.02
N ARG A 747 22.83 6.19 -32.18
CA ARG A 747 22.10 5.68 -31.00
C ARG A 747 21.67 6.79 -30.04
N ARG A 748 22.56 7.75 -29.75
CA ARG A 748 22.20 8.92 -28.91
C ARG A 748 21.08 9.75 -29.54
N ARG A 749 21.15 9.99 -30.84
CA ARG A 749 20.09 10.73 -31.55
C ARG A 749 18.76 9.98 -31.55
N GLU A 750 18.78 8.66 -31.76
CA GLU A 750 17.58 7.82 -31.66
C GLU A 750 16.99 7.81 -30.24
N GLU A 751 17.85 7.83 -29.21
CA GLU A 751 17.44 7.94 -27.80
C GLU A 751 16.80 9.32 -27.51
N GLU A 752 17.40 10.41 -27.97
CA GLU A 752 16.86 11.77 -27.83
C GLU A 752 15.51 11.93 -28.54
N GLU A 753 15.41 11.52 -29.82
CA GLU A 753 14.16 11.57 -30.59
C GLU A 753 13.06 10.73 -29.93
N ARG A 754 13.43 9.57 -29.35
CA ARG A 754 12.51 8.73 -28.59
C ARG A 754 12.02 9.42 -27.31
N GLU A 755 12.91 10.02 -26.54
CA GLU A 755 12.55 10.74 -25.31
C GLU A 755 11.65 11.95 -25.60
N GLU A 756 11.89 12.67 -26.69
CA GLU A 756 11.03 13.77 -27.13
C GLU A 756 9.62 13.30 -27.51
N GLU A 757 9.51 12.22 -28.30
CA GLU A 757 8.21 11.63 -28.63
C GLU A 757 7.47 11.13 -27.37
N GLU A 758 8.20 10.55 -26.41
CA GLU A 758 7.67 10.12 -25.12
C GLU A 758 7.16 11.29 -24.28
N HIS A 759 7.91 12.38 -24.19
CA HIS A 759 7.49 13.59 -23.48
C HIS A 759 6.25 14.21 -24.14
N LYS A 760 6.21 14.31 -25.48
CA LYS A 760 5.04 14.81 -26.22
C LYS A 760 3.83 13.89 -26.01
N TRP A 761 4.03 12.57 -25.99
CA TRP A 761 2.95 11.63 -25.68
C TRP A 761 2.42 11.80 -24.25
N ARG A 762 3.30 11.91 -23.25
CA ARG A 762 2.93 12.10 -21.83
C ARG A 762 2.19 13.41 -21.61
N ASP A 763 2.65 14.49 -22.23
CA ASP A 763 2.02 15.81 -22.22
C ASP A 763 0.55 15.74 -22.68
N ASN A 764 0.30 15.16 -23.85
CA ASN A 764 -1.04 15.03 -24.40
C ASN A 764 -1.95 14.13 -23.54
N VAL A 765 -1.42 13.04 -22.97
CA VAL A 765 -2.17 12.15 -22.07
C VAL A 765 -2.55 12.87 -20.77
N LEU A 766 -1.64 13.67 -20.20
CA LEU A 766 -1.93 14.48 -19.01
C LEU A 766 -3.02 15.51 -19.29
N CYS A 767 -2.94 16.23 -20.42
CA CYS A 767 -3.98 17.15 -20.84
C CYS A 767 -5.35 16.45 -20.94
N ALA A 768 -5.41 15.28 -21.57
CA ALA A 768 -6.64 14.50 -21.70
C ALA A 768 -7.23 14.05 -20.35
N TRP A 769 -6.39 13.73 -19.36
CA TRP A 769 -6.85 13.44 -17.99
C TRP A 769 -7.34 14.68 -17.25
N LEU A 770 -6.68 15.82 -17.44
CA LEU A 770 -6.93 17.07 -16.71
C LEU A 770 -8.21 17.78 -17.14
N ILE A 771 -8.55 17.80 -18.44
CA ILE A 771 -9.67 18.59 -18.94
C ILE A 771 -11.00 18.25 -18.21
N PRO A 772 -11.43 16.98 -18.09
CA PRO A 772 -12.66 16.66 -17.35
C PRO A 772 -12.57 16.97 -15.85
N LEU A 773 -11.39 16.85 -15.24
CA LEU A 773 -11.18 17.16 -13.82
C LEU A 773 -11.31 18.65 -13.53
N LEU A 774 -10.76 19.49 -14.43
CA LEU A 774 -10.80 20.96 -14.34
C LEU A 774 -12.19 21.52 -14.55
N VAL A 775 -12.98 20.96 -15.47
CA VAL A 775 -14.41 21.31 -15.64
C VAL A 775 -15.18 21.19 -14.32
N GLY A 776 -14.88 20.16 -13.52
CA GLY A 776 -15.50 19.99 -12.20
C GLY A 776 -14.99 20.96 -11.13
N SER A 777 -13.72 21.39 -11.20
CA SER A 777 -13.10 22.21 -10.16
C SER A 777 -13.20 23.72 -10.35
N VAL A 778 -13.27 24.19 -11.61
CA VAL A 778 -13.29 25.60 -11.99
C VAL A 778 -14.59 26.29 -11.56
N THR A 779 -14.49 27.56 -11.15
CA THR A 779 -15.63 28.34 -10.67
C THR A 779 -16.38 29.11 -11.75
N THR A 780 -15.74 29.35 -12.89
CA THR A 780 -16.26 30.19 -13.98
C THR A 780 -17.49 29.58 -14.65
N ARG A 781 -18.44 30.45 -15.03
CA ARG A 781 -19.63 30.08 -15.82
C ARG A 781 -19.22 29.77 -17.26
N ARG A 782 -20.03 28.98 -17.97
CA ARG A 782 -19.82 28.60 -19.38
C ARG A 782 -19.72 29.85 -20.27
N HIS A 783 -18.50 30.19 -20.70
CA HIS A 783 -18.17 31.30 -21.60
C HIS A 783 -17.01 30.87 -22.54
N HIS A 784 -16.68 31.70 -23.53
CA HIS A 784 -15.46 31.51 -24.34
C HIS A 784 -14.22 31.50 -23.45
N ASP A 785 -13.22 30.68 -23.78
CA ASP A 785 -11.98 30.47 -23.00
C ASP A 785 -12.17 29.76 -21.65
N THR A 786 -13.18 28.90 -21.51
CA THR A 786 -13.39 28.06 -20.31
C THR A 786 -13.07 26.59 -20.58
N PRO A 787 -12.80 25.76 -19.54
CA PRO A 787 -12.51 24.34 -19.71
C PRO A 787 -13.61 23.57 -20.47
N TYR A 788 -14.86 24.08 -20.42
CA TYR A 788 -16.01 23.53 -21.12
C TYR A 788 -15.80 23.53 -22.65
N GLU A 789 -15.37 24.65 -23.23
CA GLU A 789 -15.15 24.75 -24.68
C GLU A 789 -14.00 23.87 -25.14
N ILE A 790 -12.93 23.80 -24.34
CA ILE A 790 -11.79 22.91 -24.59
C ILE A 790 -12.28 21.46 -24.59
N LEU A 791 -13.03 21.02 -23.56
CA LEU A 791 -13.57 19.66 -23.53
C LEU A 791 -14.45 19.35 -24.73
N GLU A 792 -15.36 20.26 -25.08
CA GLU A 792 -16.25 20.09 -26.23
C GLU A 792 -15.45 19.96 -27.54
N SER A 793 -14.39 20.75 -27.72
CA SER A 793 -13.47 20.66 -28.85
C SER A 793 -12.81 19.29 -28.94
N TRP A 794 -12.31 18.76 -27.82
CA TRP A 794 -11.72 17.42 -27.77
C TRP A 794 -12.76 16.33 -28.10
N VAL A 795 -13.96 16.38 -27.52
CA VAL A 795 -15.03 15.39 -27.80
C VAL A 795 -15.46 15.44 -29.27
N ARG A 796 -15.55 16.62 -29.88
CA ARG A 796 -15.87 16.77 -31.32
C ARG A 796 -14.83 16.12 -32.24
N ARG A 797 -13.55 16.15 -31.86
CA ARG A 797 -12.45 15.48 -32.60
C ARG A 797 -12.47 13.95 -32.46
N ILE A 798 -13.33 13.39 -31.62
CA ILE A 798 -13.55 11.94 -31.55
C ILE A 798 -14.44 11.54 -32.74
N ARG A 799 -13.75 11.29 -33.86
CA ARG A 799 -14.23 10.66 -35.09
C ARG A 799 -15.36 11.40 -35.81
N ALA A 800 -14.97 12.28 -36.74
CA ALA A 800 -15.65 12.43 -38.02
C ALA A 800 -15.13 11.32 -38.96
N CYS A 801 -15.97 10.33 -39.28
CA CYS A 801 -15.72 9.47 -40.43
C CYS A 801 -16.81 9.80 -41.44
N ASP A 802 -16.61 10.88 -42.18
CA ASP A 802 -17.03 10.96 -43.56
C ASP A 802 -15.74 10.93 -44.39
N GLU A 803 -15.77 10.27 -45.53
CA GLU A 803 -14.60 9.86 -46.34
C GLU A 803 -13.76 11.02 -46.92
N ASP A 804 -14.02 12.27 -46.51
CA ASP A 804 -13.45 13.48 -47.08
C ASP A 804 -12.69 14.40 -46.09
N ASP A 805 -12.51 14.05 -44.80
CA ASP A 805 -11.85 14.96 -43.84
C ASP A 805 -10.38 14.59 -43.49
N ASP A 806 -9.52 15.59 -43.72
CA ASP A 806 -8.05 15.62 -43.67
C ASP A 806 -7.53 15.45 -42.22
N GLY A 807 -7.25 14.21 -41.79
CA GLY A 807 -6.36 13.90 -40.65
C GLY A 807 -6.68 14.50 -39.27
N SER A 808 -7.90 15.01 -39.04
CA SER A 808 -8.29 15.88 -37.91
C SER A 808 -8.67 15.15 -36.61
N GLY A 809 -8.69 13.80 -36.61
CA GLY A 809 -9.18 12.97 -35.52
C GLY A 809 -8.20 12.77 -34.35
N LEU A 810 -8.72 12.66 -33.12
CA LEU A 810 -7.91 12.28 -31.96
C LEU A 810 -7.40 10.84 -32.07
N ASP A 811 -6.15 10.63 -31.66
CA ASP A 811 -5.57 9.30 -31.55
C ASP A 811 -6.31 8.43 -30.51
N LEU A 812 -6.33 7.11 -30.75
CA LEU A 812 -6.95 6.13 -29.85
C LEU A 812 -6.36 6.17 -28.43
N THR A 813 -5.08 6.49 -28.28
CA THR A 813 -4.47 6.64 -26.95
C THR A 813 -5.05 7.82 -26.19
N LEU A 814 -5.31 8.93 -26.90
CA LEU A 814 -5.92 10.13 -26.34
C LEU A 814 -7.42 9.94 -26.08
N GLU A 815 -8.11 9.20 -26.93
CA GLU A 815 -9.50 8.79 -26.70
C GLU A 815 -9.63 8.02 -25.37
N ILE A 816 -8.74 7.06 -25.12
CA ILE A 816 -8.71 6.31 -23.86
C ILE A 816 -8.39 7.22 -22.68
N ALA A 817 -7.36 8.07 -22.81
CA ALA A 817 -6.96 8.99 -21.75
C ALA A 817 -8.11 9.93 -21.38
N LEU A 818 -8.80 10.51 -22.37
CA LEU A 818 -9.94 11.39 -22.11
C LEU A 818 -11.08 10.66 -21.39
N ALA A 819 -11.38 9.41 -21.78
CA ALA A 819 -12.36 8.59 -21.07
C ALA A 819 -11.95 8.30 -19.62
N GLN A 820 -10.66 8.04 -19.37
CA GLN A 820 -10.13 7.88 -18.01
C GLN A 820 -10.29 9.18 -17.20
N GLY A 821 -10.06 10.35 -17.81
CA GLY A 821 -10.32 11.66 -17.20
C GLY A 821 -11.77 11.82 -16.76
N PHE A 822 -12.73 11.47 -17.62
CA PHE A 822 -14.16 11.45 -17.25
C PHE A 822 -14.44 10.50 -16.08
N LYS A 823 -13.83 9.30 -16.07
CA LYS A 823 -13.96 8.34 -14.97
C LYS A 823 -13.40 8.88 -13.65
N TYR A 824 -12.26 9.59 -13.67
CA TYR A 824 -11.70 10.24 -12.49
C TYR A 824 -12.63 11.36 -11.97
N ALA A 825 -13.19 12.18 -12.86
CA ALA A 825 -14.16 13.21 -12.50
C ALA A 825 -15.47 12.59 -11.93
N ALA A 826 -15.93 11.48 -12.51
CA ALA A 826 -17.13 10.78 -12.08
C ALA A 826 -17.01 10.11 -10.70
N ASN A 827 -15.78 9.79 -10.25
CA ASN A 827 -15.56 9.23 -8.93
C ASN A 827 -15.87 10.22 -7.80
N ARG A 828 -16.00 11.53 -8.08
CA ARG A 828 -16.34 12.56 -7.09
C ARG A 828 -17.85 12.56 -6.81
N ARG A 829 -18.22 12.41 -5.54
CA ARG A 829 -19.63 12.45 -5.07
C ARG A 829 -20.14 13.88 -5.02
N ALA A 830 -21.45 14.08 -4.94
CA ALA A 830 -22.12 15.37 -4.88
C ALA A 830 -21.67 16.26 -3.71
N ARG A 831 -21.15 15.66 -2.62
CA ARG A 831 -20.59 16.39 -1.47
C ARG A 831 -19.16 16.91 -1.71
N HIS A 832 -18.48 16.41 -2.73
CA HIS A 832 -17.11 16.79 -3.02
C HIS A 832 -17.05 18.26 -3.49
N PRO A 833 -16.08 19.08 -3.02
CA PRO A 833 -15.99 20.51 -3.36
C PRO A 833 -15.97 20.81 -4.86
N HIS A 834 -15.43 19.87 -5.65
CA HIS A 834 -15.27 19.96 -7.10
C HIS A 834 -16.30 19.13 -7.88
N ALA A 835 -17.47 18.86 -7.31
CA ALA A 835 -18.56 18.10 -7.94
C ALA A 835 -19.85 18.90 -8.00
N ARG A 836 -19.79 20.08 -8.63
CA ARG A 836 -20.94 20.99 -8.75
C ARG A 836 -22.04 20.35 -9.60
N PRO A 837 -23.34 20.55 -9.28
CA PRO A 837 -24.45 19.96 -10.04
C PRO A 837 -24.40 20.28 -11.54
N GLN A 838 -24.16 21.55 -11.91
CA GLN A 838 -24.09 21.99 -13.30
C GLN A 838 -22.93 21.36 -14.08
N ALA A 839 -21.75 21.27 -13.45
CA ALA A 839 -20.58 20.65 -14.07
C ALA A 839 -20.78 19.13 -14.23
N ARG A 840 -21.42 18.48 -13.24
CA ARG A 840 -21.76 17.05 -13.27
C ARG A 840 -22.71 16.72 -14.41
N GLU A 841 -23.77 17.51 -14.59
CA GLU A 841 -24.72 17.36 -15.68
C GLU A 841 -24.02 17.50 -17.04
N TYR A 842 -23.26 18.59 -17.23
CA TYR A 842 -22.50 18.80 -18.46
C TYR A 842 -21.51 17.66 -18.77
N LEU A 843 -20.73 17.23 -17.77
CA LEU A 843 -19.78 16.12 -17.94
C LEU A 843 -20.49 14.81 -18.30
N SER A 844 -21.66 14.55 -17.71
CA SER A 844 -22.46 13.36 -18.02
C SER A 844 -22.99 13.37 -19.47
N GLU A 845 -23.42 14.54 -19.96
CA GLU A 845 -23.84 14.71 -21.36
C GLU A 845 -22.67 14.53 -22.33
N GLN A 846 -21.53 15.16 -22.06
CA GLN A 846 -20.33 15.03 -22.91
C GLN A 846 -19.79 13.60 -22.92
N ALA A 847 -19.79 12.91 -21.78
CA ALA A 847 -19.40 11.50 -21.72
C ALA A 847 -20.37 10.60 -22.49
N TRP A 848 -21.67 10.91 -22.49
CA TRP A 848 -22.65 10.18 -23.29
C TRP A 848 -22.47 10.44 -24.79
N ASP A 849 -22.19 11.68 -25.20
CA ASP A 849 -21.88 12.00 -26.60
C ASP A 849 -20.60 11.29 -27.07
N MET A 850 -19.55 11.31 -26.24
CA MET A 850 -18.32 10.55 -26.48
C MET A 850 -18.57 9.03 -26.56
N LEU A 851 -19.47 8.49 -25.73
CA LEU A 851 -19.84 7.07 -25.78
C LEU A 851 -20.57 6.73 -27.09
N ARG A 852 -21.33 7.65 -27.68
CA ARG A 852 -21.98 7.43 -28.99
C ARG A 852 -20.98 7.44 -30.14
N ARG A 853 -19.97 8.31 -30.08
CA ARG A 853 -18.92 8.47 -31.11
C ARG A 853 -17.84 7.38 -31.04
N SER A 854 -17.55 6.85 -29.85
CA SER A 854 -16.49 5.86 -29.63
C SER A 854 -16.93 4.43 -29.97
N ARG A 855 -16.09 3.73 -30.74
CA ARG A 855 -16.26 2.29 -31.04
C ARG A 855 -15.28 1.40 -30.28
N PHE A 856 -14.23 1.96 -29.69
CA PHE A 856 -13.23 1.17 -28.98
C PHE A 856 -13.77 0.62 -27.65
N TRP A 857 -13.64 -0.68 -27.45
CA TRP A 857 -14.27 -1.38 -26.33
C TRP A 857 -13.83 -0.85 -24.96
N PHE A 858 -12.56 -0.47 -24.78
CA PHE A 858 -12.04 -0.03 -23.49
C PHE A 858 -12.50 1.40 -23.16
N THR A 859 -12.55 2.29 -24.15
CA THR A 859 -13.16 3.62 -24.02
C THR A 859 -14.61 3.47 -23.59
N ARG A 860 -15.37 2.59 -24.25
CA ARG A 860 -16.78 2.34 -23.94
C ARG A 860 -16.99 1.79 -22.53
N VAL A 861 -16.16 0.82 -22.09
CA VAL A 861 -16.20 0.32 -20.70
C VAL A 861 -15.93 1.44 -19.69
N THR A 862 -14.92 2.27 -19.97
CA THR A 862 -14.50 3.35 -19.09
C THR A 862 -15.58 4.43 -18.95
N LEU A 863 -16.18 4.86 -20.06
CA LEU A 863 -17.29 5.82 -20.07
C LEU A 863 -18.56 5.26 -19.43
N LEU A 864 -18.84 3.96 -19.63
CA LEU A 864 -19.98 3.31 -19.00
C LEU A 864 -19.85 3.29 -17.48
N HIS A 865 -18.64 3.03 -16.96
CA HIS A 865 -18.37 3.15 -15.53
C HIS A 865 -18.58 4.60 -15.04
N ALA A 866 -18.09 5.60 -15.78
CA ALA A 866 -18.26 7.01 -15.44
C ALA A 866 -19.75 7.44 -15.37
N LEU A 867 -20.53 7.13 -16.42
CA LEU A 867 -21.98 7.40 -16.45
C LEU A 867 -22.71 6.71 -15.30
N THR A 868 -22.36 5.46 -15.01
CA THR A 868 -22.96 4.72 -13.89
C THR A 868 -22.71 5.40 -12.54
N LEU A 869 -21.53 5.99 -12.32
CA LEU A 869 -21.22 6.71 -11.09
C LEU A 869 -22.01 8.03 -10.97
N TRP A 870 -22.24 8.74 -12.08
CA TRP A 870 -23.05 9.97 -12.06
C TRP A 870 -24.55 9.72 -11.88
N GLU A 871 -25.08 8.55 -12.22
CA GLU A 871 -26.49 8.21 -11.96
C GLU A 871 -26.75 7.74 -10.51
N LEU A 872 -25.71 7.45 -9.74
CA LEU A 872 -25.90 6.99 -8.36
C LEU A 872 -26.44 8.12 -7.46
N PRO A 873 -27.49 7.85 -6.66
CA PRO A 873 -28.05 8.84 -5.75
C PRO A 873 -27.15 9.03 -4.53
N ASP A 874 -26.85 10.29 -4.19
CA ASP A 874 -25.88 10.64 -3.14
C ASP A 874 -26.49 10.87 -1.73
N GLY A 875 -27.81 11.11 -1.65
CA GLY A 875 -28.47 11.55 -0.41
C GLY A 875 -29.07 10.44 0.45
N ALA A 876 -28.96 10.56 1.78
CA ALA A 876 -29.65 9.70 2.76
C ALA A 876 -31.19 9.80 2.66
N SER A 877 -31.72 10.93 2.19
CA SER A 877 -33.16 11.12 1.92
C SER A 877 -33.68 10.31 0.72
N ALA A 878 -32.78 9.73 -0.08
CA ALA A 878 -33.12 8.77 -1.14
C ALA A 878 -33.10 7.31 -0.64
N ALA A 879 -33.14 7.10 0.69
CA ALA A 879 -33.47 5.83 1.31
C ALA A 879 -34.98 5.52 1.28
N ALA A 880 -35.79 6.29 0.53
CA ALA A 880 -37.07 5.82 0.04
C ALA A 880 -36.84 4.52 -0.77
N GLY A 881 -37.68 3.52 -0.53
CA GLY A 881 -37.42 2.12 -0.89
C GLY A 881 -37.26 1.84 -2.39
N PRO A 882 -37.10 0.56 -2.77
CA PRO A 882 -36.99 0.11 -4.17
C PRO A 882 -38.23 0.36 -5.04
N GLU A 883 -39.18 1.17 -4.58
CA GLU A 883 -40.51 1.41 -5.16
C GLU A 883 -40.69 2.86 -5.65
N ASP A 884 -39.62 3.53 -6.08
CA ASP A 884 -39.80 4.60 -7.07
C ASP A 884 -40.24 3.93 -8.39
N HIS A 885 -41.56 3.85 -8.58
CA HIS A 885 -42.20 3.34 -9.78
C HIS A 885 -41.72 4.12 -11.03
N GLY A 886 -40.72 3.59 -11.75
CA GLY A 886 -40.31 4.12 -13.06
C GLY A 886 -38.85 3.88 -13.46
N PHE A 887 -37.93 3.65 -12.52
CA PHE A 887 -36.52 3.49 -12.85
C PHE A 887 -36.18 2.02 -13.18
N ASP A 888 -35.99 1.68 -14.46
CA ASP A 888 -35.39 0.40 -14.90
C ASP A 888 -33.90 0.60 -15.22
N PRO A 889 -32.97 0.25 -14.29
CA PRO A 889 -31.54 0.39 -14.52
C PRO A 889 -31.06 -0.35 -15.78
N ALA A 890 -31.71 -1.45 -16.14
CA ALA A 890 -31.36 -2.20 -17.33
C ALA A 890 -31.79 -1.47 -18.61
N ALA A 891 -32.89 -0.73 -18.60
CA ALA A 891 -33.31 0.09 -19.74
C ALA A 891 -32.37 1.27 -19.97
N GLN A 892 -31.97 1.96 -18.89
CA GLN A 892 -31.05 3.09 -18.97
C GLN A 892 -29.68 2.68 -19.54
N VAL A 893 -29.08 1.60 -19.02
CA VAL A 893 -27.80 1.10 -19.55
C VAL A 893 -27.92 0.65 -21.01
N ARG A 894 -29.06 0.05 -21.41
CA ARG A 894 -29.33 -0.28 -22.82
C ARG A 894 -29.44 0.96 -23.70
N GLN A 895 -30.05 2.03 -23.21
CA GLN A 895 -30.16 3.31 -23.92
C GLN A 895 -28.78 3.95 -24.15
N TRP A 896 -27.90 3.92 -23.15
CA TRP A 896 -26.54 4.43 -23.31
C TRP A 896 -25.70 3.63 -24.32
N LEU A 897 -25.92 2.31 -24.37
CA LEU A 897 -25.20 1.41 -25.28
C LEU A 897 -25.86 1.28 -26.66
N ALA A 898 -26.93 2.00 -26.95
CA ALA A 898 -27.54 1.98 -28.28
C ALA A 898 -26.55 2.53 -29.30
N LEU A 899 -26.17 1.70 -30.28
CA LEU A 899 -25.36 2.11 -31.43
C LEU A 899 -26.30 2.47 -32.60
N PRO A 900 -26.02 3.54 -33.37
CA PRO A 900 -26.85 3.93 -34.51
C PRO A 900 -27.06 2.80 -35.53
N ASP A 901 -26.01 2.00 -35.76
CA ASP A 901 -25.99 0.96 -36.80
C ASP A 901 -26.53 -0.41 -36.34
N GLY A 902 -26.96 -0.54 -35.06
CA GLY A 902 -27.41 -1.82 -34.50
C GLY A 902 -26.32 -2.92 -34.39
N ALA A 903 -25.05 -2.56 -34.56
CA ALA A 903 -23.92 -3.50 -34.50
C ALA A 903 -23.82 -4.20 -33.12
N PRO A 904 -23.34 -5.46 -33.07
CA PRO A 904 -23.16 -6.17 -31.80
C PRO A 904 -22.10 -5.48 -30.93
N GLN A 905 -22.36 -5.43 -29.62
CA GLN A 905 -21.42 -4.89 -28.65
C GLN A 905 -20.26 -5.86 -28.39
N HIS A 906 -19.08 -5.30 -28.10
CA HIS A 906 -17.91 -6.10 -27.73
C HIS A 906 -18.19 -6.89 -26.43
N PRO A 907 -17.78 -8.17 -26.30
CA PRO A 907 -18.09 -9.00 -25.13
C PRO A 907 -17.69 -8.41 -23.76
N PHE A 908 -16.58 -7.67 -23.68
CA PHE A 908 -16.19 -6.97 -22.44
C PHE A 908 -17.11 -5.78 -22.11
N VAL A 909 -17.66 -5.09 -23.12
CA VAL A 909 -18.63 -4.01 -22.91
C VAL A 909 -19.94 -4.58 -22.40
N GLU A 910 -20.40 -5.72 -22.94
CA GLU A 910 -21.59 -6.41 -22.43
C GLU A 910 -21.42 -6.87 -20.99
N ALA A 911 -20.24 -7.42 -20.65
CA ALA A 911 -19.92 -7.83 -19.30
C ALA A 911 -19.91 -6.65 -18.32
N ALA A 912 -19.28 -5.53 -18.71
CA ALA A 912 -19.30 -4.30 -17.93
C ALA A 912 -20.72 -3.75 -17.75
N ALA A 913 -21.57 -3.83 -18.78
CA ALA A 913 -22.98 -3.42 -18.70
C ALA A 913 -23.75 -4.22 -17.65
N GLU A 914 -23.53 -5.53 -17.54
CA GLU A 914 -24.12 -6.35 -16.47
C GLU A 914 -23.71 -5.85 -15.07
N LEU A 915 -22.42 -5.50 -14.90
CA LEU A 915 -21.88 -4.98 -13.64
C LEU A 915 -22.43 -3.58 -13.31
N CYS A 916 -22.63 -2.72 -14.30
CA CYS A 916 -23.21 -1.39 -14.14
C CYS A 916 -24.68 -1.48 -13.69
N VAL A 917 -25.46 -2.40 -14.28
CA VAL A 917 -26.84 -2.67 -13.83
C VAL A 917 -26.86 -3.14 -12.37
N TRP A 918 -25.95 -4.05 -11.99
CA TRP A 918 -25.84 -4.49 -10.60
C TRP A 918 -25.42 -3.37 -9.66
N THR A 919 -24.58 -2.45 -10.13
CA THR A 919 -24.18 -1.26 -9.38
C THR A 919 -25.37 -0.38 -9.07
N LEU A 920 -26.19 -0.05 -10.07
CA LEU A 920 -27.39 0.78 -9.90
C LEU A 920 -28.43 0.10 -8.98
N MET A 921 -28.60 -1.23 -9.11
CA MET A 921 -29.53 -2.01 -8.27
C MET A 921 -29.09 -2.12 -6.81
N THR A 922 -27.80 -2.31 -6.56
CA THR A 922 -27.26 -2.49 -5.21
C THR A 922 -26.82 -1.18 -4.56
N ARG A 923 -26.68 -0.12 -5.38
CA ARG A 923 -26.01 1.12 -5.06
C ARG A 923 -24.63 0.87 -4.46
N ARG A 924 -23.83 -0.09 -4.97
CA ARG A 924 -22.48 -0.44 -4.47
C ARG A 924 -21.40 -0.44 -5.54
N PRO A 925 -20.95 0.74 -6.02
CA PRO A 925 -19.97 0.83 -7.10
C PRO A 925 -18.65 0.13 -6.78
N GLU A 926 -18.17 0.20 -5.54
CA GLU A 926 -16.91 -0.38 -5.07
C GLU A 926 -16.81 -1.91 -5.22
N ARG A 927 -17.93 -2.59 -5.47
CA ARG A 927 -17.99 -4.05 -5.66
C ARG A 927 -18.04 -4.48 -7.13
N PHE A 928 -18.34 -3.58 -8.04
CA PHE A 928 -18.64 -3.94 -9.43
C PHE A 928 -17.85 -3.10 -10.44
N LEU A 929 -17.46 -1.88 -10.07
CA LEU A 929 -16.72 -0.93 -10.89
C LEU A 929 -15.32 -0.70 -10.29
N TRP A 930 -14.43 -0.11 -11.07
CA TRP A 930 -13.08 0.29 -10.67
C TRP A 930 -12.70 1.61 -11.35
N ILE A 931 -11.83 2.39 -10.69
CA ILE A 931 -11.35 3.69 -11.18
C ILE A 931 -10.03 3.55 -11.92
N ASP A 932 -9.09 2.78 -11.39
CA ASP A 932 -7.81 2.53 -12.06
C ASP A 932 -7.51 1.03 -12.11
N GLU A 933 -7.26 0.51 -13.30
CA GLU A 933 -7.02 -0.92 -13.53
C GLU A 933 -5.73 -1.38 -12.81
N SER A 934 -4.70 -0.55 -12.86
CA SER A 934 -3.41 -0.78 -12.21
C SER A 934 -3.52 -0.76 -10.70
N GLY A 935 -4.09 0.30 -10.14
CA GLY A 935 -4.27 0.45 -8.70
C GLY A 935 -5.10 -0.67 -8.09
N VAL A 936 -6.23 -1.05 -8.70
CA VAL A 936 -7.11 -2.07 -8.10
C VAL A 936 -6.51 -3.48 -8.16
N SER A 937 -5.72 -3.81 -9.19
CA SER A 937 -5.09 -5.13 -9.31
C SER A 937 -3.81 -5.29 -8.48
N ALA A 938 -3.15 -4.18 -8.14
CA ALA A 938 -1.97 -4.16 -7.28
C ALA A 938 -2.33 -4.44 -5.81
N HIS A 939 -3.48 -3.96 -5.34
CA HIS A 939 -3.83 -3.85 -3.92
C HIS A 939 -4.95 -4.81 -3.51
N VAL A 940 -4.83 -5.43 -2.33
CA VAL A 940 -5.89 -6.32 -1.80
C VAL A 940 -7.09 -5.48 -1.39
N GLY A 941 -6.84 -4.34 -0.73
CA GLY A 941 -7.85 -3.39 -0.31
C GLY A 941 -8.46 -3.63 1.07
N SER A 942 -9.03 -2.57 1.62
CA SER A 942 -9.80 -2.58 2.86
C SER A 942 -11.30 -2.60 2.56
N GLN A 943 -12.08 -3.26 3.42
CA GLN A 943 -13.54 -3.29 3.25
C GLN A 943 -14.14 -1.96 3.75
N PRO A 944 -15.11 -1.36 3.02
CA PRO A 944 -15.94 -0.28 3.57
C PRO A 944 -16.74 -0.78 4.78
N ALA A 945 -17.14 0.13 5.66
CA ALA A 945 -17.88 -0.21 6.87
C ALA A 945 -19.20 -0.96 6.54
N GLY A 946 -19.64 -1.82 7.48
CA GLY A 946 -20.78 -2.73 7.30
C GLY A 946 -22.09 -2.05 6.86
N GLY A 947 -22.94 -2.81 6.17
CA GLY A 947 -24.18 -2.31 5.58
C GLY A 947 -25.16 -1.77 6.62
N GLY A 948 -25.52 -0.49 6.47
CA GLY A 948 -26.52 0.20 7.28
C GLY A 948 -26.19 1.67 7.52
N GLU A 949 -24.91 2.04 7.46
CA GLU A 949 -24.48 3.43 7.61
C GLU A 949 -24.45 4.17 6.27
N VAL A 950 -24.79 5.47 6.31
CA VAL A 950 -24.68 6.40 5.19
C VAL A 950 -23.22 6.45 4.76
N ARG A 951 -22.93 6.23 3.47
CA ARG A 951 -21.57 6.37 2.89
C ARG A 951 -20.99 7.75 3.17
N LYS A 952 -19.78 7.80 3.70
CA LYS A 952 -19.19 9.04 4.25
C LYS A 952 -18.13 9.67 3.35
N HIS A 953 -17.42 8.88 2.55
CA HIS A 953 -16.40 9.37 1.62
C HIS A 953 -16.89 10.45 0.63
N GLN A 954 -16.03 11.38 0.24
CA GLN A 954 -16.29 12.28 -0.90
C GLN A 954 -16.10 11.61 -2.27
N LEU A 955 -15.49 10.43 -2.30
CA LEU A 955 -15.34 9.60 -3.49
C LEU A 955 -16.30 8.41 -3.46
N TRP A 956 -16.73 7.93 -4.63
CA TRP A 956 -17.53 6.71 -4.75
C TRP A 956 -16.71 5.46 -4.47
N ILE A 957 -15.48 5.43 -4.98
CA ILE A 957 -14.52 4.33 -4.82
C ILE A 957 -13.21 4.94 -4.31
N PRO A 958 -12.89 4.82 -3.02
CA PRO A 958 -11.65 5.36 -2.45
C PRO A 958 -10.43 4.54 -2.88
N PRO A 959 -9.22 5.14 -2.93
CA PRO A 959 -7.97 4.44 -3.29
C PRO A 959 -7.64 3.23 -2.41
N SER A 960 -8.14 3.20 -1.17
CA SER A 960 -8.01 2.06 -0.25
C SER A 960 -8.85 0.83 -0.64
N THR A 961 -9.64 0.93 -1.71
CA THR A 961 -10.39 -0.19 -2.31
C THR A 961 -9.50 -0.98 -3.25
N GLY A 962 -9.42 -2.29 -3.06
CA GLY A 962 -8.61 -3.19 -3.88
C GLY A 962 -9.44 -4.30 -4.51
N TRP A 963 -8.79 -5.26 -5.17
CA TRP A 963 -9.49 -6.30 -5.91
C TRP A 963 -10.33 -7.23 -5.02
N SER A 964 -10.06 -7.32 -3.71
CA SER A 964 -10.76 -8.25 -2.81
C SER A 964 -12.18 -7.79 -2.43
N THR A 965 -12.49 -6.51 -2.61
CA THR A 965 -13.86 -5.96 -2.46
C THR A 965 -14.72 -6.24 -3.69
N LEU A 966 -14.10 -6.37 -4.87
CA LEU A 966 -14.77 -6.62 -6.13
C LEU A 966 -15.47 -7.98 -6.13
N HIS A 967 -16.63 -8.02 -6.77
CA HIS A 967 -17.35 -9.24 -7.06
C HIS A 967 -16.51 -10.15 -7.99
N PRO A 968 -16.54 -11.49 -7.82
CA PRO A 968 -15.74 -12.43 -8.62
C PRO A 968 -15.79 -12.21 -10.15
N ARG A 969 -16.95 -11.84 -10.69
CA ARG A 969 -17.09 -11.52 -12.12
C ARG A 969 -16.40 -10.24 -12.55
N ALA A 970 -16.42 -9.21 -11.70
CA ALA A 970 -15.69 -7.97 -11.95
C ALA A 970 -14.18 -8.23 -11.90
N GLN A 971 -13.71 -9.05 -10.95
CA GLN A 971 -12.31 -9.48 -10.89
C GLN A 971 -11.86 -10.22 -12.16
N GLN A 972 -12.68 -11.14 -12.68
CA GLN A 972 -12.38 -11.87 -13.93
C GLN A 972 -12.38 -10.96 -15.16
N LEU A 973 -13.31 -10.00 -15.24
CA LEU A 973 -13.35 -9.02 -16.33
C LEU A 973 -12.11 -8.12 -16.31
N LEU A 974 -11.77 -7.57 -15.14
CA LEU A 974 -10.56 -6.76 -14.94
C LEU A 974 -9.31 -7.55 -15.35
N ALA A 975 -9.18 -8.80 -14.90
CA ALA A 975 -8.04 -9.65 -15.19
C ALA A 975 -7.84 -9.85 -16.70
N ASP A 976 -8.89 -10.22 -17.44
CA ASP A 976 -8.78 -10.46 -18.89
C ASP A 976 -8.66 -9.18 -19.71
N ALA A 977 -9.28 -8.08 -19.28
CA ALA A 977 -9.10 -6.77 -19.90
C ALA A 977 -7.65 -6.29 -19.77
N MET A 978 -7.04 -6.43 -18.58
CA MET A 978 -5.63 -6.12 -18.36
C MET A 978 -4.70 -7.00 -19.18
N LEU A 979 -5.00 -8.30 -19.35
CA LEU A 979 -4.21 -9.16 -20.24
C LEU A 979 -4.19 -8.62 -21.68
N LEU A 980 -5.36 -8.20 -22.21
CA LEU A 980 -5.46 -7.65 -23.55
C LEU A 980 -4.74 -6.29 -23.70
N LEU A 981 -4.89 -5.41 -22.70
CA LEU A 981 -4.20 -4.11 -22.69
C LEU A 981 -2.68 -4.27 -22.58
N ASN A 982 -2.19 -5.20 -21.75
CA ASN A 982 -0.75 -5.46 -21.60
C ASN A 982 -0.14 -6.08 -22.88
N LEU A 983 -0.91 -6.87 -23.62
CA LEU A 983 -0.51 -7.39 -24.94
C LEU A 983 -0.35 -6.26 -25.97
N ALA A 984 -1.24 -5.26 -25.94
CA ALA A 984 -1.20 -4.11 -26.83
C ALA A 984 -0.16 -3.05 -26.41
N GLY A 985 0.06 -2.87 -25.11
CA GLY A 985 0.87 -1.79 -24.54
C GLY A 985 2.40 -1.98 -24.59
N ARG A 986 2.91 -3.01 -25.26
CA ARG A 986 4.36 -3.20 -25.45
C ARG A 986 4.87 -2.43 -26.66
N GLY A 987 6.12 -1.96 -26.61
CA GLY A 987 6.79 -1.28 -27.71
C GLY A 987 7.69 -0.15 -27.21
N ASP A 988 8.83 0.02 -27.88
CA ASP A 988 9.81 1.04 -27.53
C ASP A 988 9.34 2.46 -27.86
N TRP A 989 8.53 2.60 -28.92
CA TRP A 989 8.00 3.87 -29.42
C TRP A 989 6.49 4.03 -29.15
N PRO A 990 6.00 5.25 -28.88
CA PRO A 990 4.57 5.53 -28.74
C PRO A 990 3.73 5.07 -29.95
N LYS A 991 4.22 5.34 -31.17
CA LYS A 991 3.57 4.96 -32.45
C LYS A 991 3.37 3.45 -32.60
N ASP A 992 4.32 2.66 -32.12
CA ASP A 992 4.23 1.19 -32.14
C ASP A 992 3.17 0.66 -31.17
N ARG A 993 3.10 1.25 -29.97
CA ARG A 993 2.07 0.92 -28.97
C ARG A 993 0.68 1.24 -29.51
N LEU A 994 0.53 2.39 -30.16
CA LEU A 994 -0.71 2.77 -30.83
C LEU A 994 -1.11 1.79 -31.95
N ARG A 995 -0.17 1.44 -32.84
CA ARG A 995 -0.43 0.47 -33.92
C ARG A 995 -0.94 -0.87 -33.37
N ARG A 996 -0.38 -1.35 -32.27
CA ARG A 996 -0.81 -2.59 -31.59
C ARG A 996 -2.16 -2.44 -30.89
N LEU A 997 -2.42 -1.28 -30.29
CA LEU A 997 -3.71 -0.95 -29.69
C LEU A 997 -4.84 -1.00 -30.72
N HIS A 998 -4.63 -0.47 -31.93
CA HIS A 998 -5.60 -0.59 -33.03
C HIS A 998 -5.93 -2.05 -33.40
N ARG A 999 -5.00 -2.99 -33.27
CA ARG A 999 -5.28 -4.42 -33.51
C ARG A 999 -6.30 -4.99 -32.52
N THR A 1000 -6.48 -4.36 -31.34
CA THR A 1000 -7.50 -4.74 -30.36
C THR A 1000 -8.85 -4.05 -30.57
N ALA A 1001 -8.96 -3.09 -31.49
CA ALA A 1001 -10.19 -2.36 -31.78
C ALA A 1001 -11.17 -3.17 -32.66
N ARG A 1002 -11.22 -4.49 -32.47
CA ARG A 1002 -12.11 -5.42 -33.18
C ARG A 1002 -13.34 -5.71 -32.32
N PRO A 1003 -14.49 -6.07 -32.92
CA PRO A 1003 -15.70 -6.40 -32.16
C PRO A 1003 -15.63 -7.77 -31.45
N GLU A 1004 -14.73 -8.65 -31.90
CA GLU A 1004 -14.52 -9.99 -31.34
C GLU A 1004 -13.35 -10.02 -30.34
N LEU A 1005 -13.34 -11.03 -29.47
CA LEU A 1005 -12.21 -11.30 -28.57
C LEU A 1005 -11.19 -12.24 -29.23
N PRO A 1006 -9.88 -12.10 -28.94
CA PRO A 1006 -8.87 -12.97 -29.52
C PRO A 1006 -9.06 -14.43 -29.06
N PRO A 1007 -8.73 -15.42 -29.92
CA PRO A 1007 -8.80 -16.84 -29.59
C PRO A 1007 -8.03 -17.22 -28.31
N CYS A 1008 -7.00 -16.44 -27.98
CA CYS A 1008 -6.19 -16.66 -26.79
C CYS A 1008 -6.90 -16.35 -25.46
N LEU A 1009 -8.05 -15.66 -25.49
CA LEU A 1009 -8.87 -15.39 -24.30
C LEU A 1009 -10.17 -16.20 -24.28
N THR A 1010 -10.60 -16.72 -25.43
CA THR A 1010 -11.90 -17.41 -25.59
C THR A 1010 -11.77 -18.93 -25.74
N LYS A 1011 -10.70 -19.41 -26.39
CA LYS A 1011 -10.50 -20.84 -26.72
C LYS A 1011 -9.31 -21.45 -25.98
N ASP A 1012 -8.10 -20.92 -26.15
CA ASP A 1012 -6.84 -21.55 -25.72
C ASP A 1012 -5.80 -20.49 -25.30
N ARG A 1013 -5.39 -20.48 -24.03
CA ARG A 1013 -4.43 -19.52 -23.45
C ARG A 1013 -2.96 -19.93 -23.66
N ARG A 1014 -2.66 -21.14 -24.14
CA ARG A 1014 -1.27 -21.58 -24.36
C ARG A 1014 -0.42 -20.62 -25.22
N PRO A 1015 -0.96 -19.99 -26.30
CA PRO A 1015 -0.27 -18.96 -27.08
C PRO A 1015 0.28 -17.78 -26.28
N LEU A 1016 -0.33 -17.44 -25.13
CA LEU A 1016 0.15 -16.35 -24.29
C LEU A 1016 1.51 -16.66 -23.67
N ALA A 1017 1.83 -17.93 -23.40
CA ALA A 1017 3.12 -18.37 -22.86
C ALA A 1017 3.69 -17.48 -21.73
N PRO A 1018 2.97 -17.29 -20.60
CA PRO A 1018 3.30 -16.27 -19.59
C PRO A 1018 4.63 -16.49 -18.85
N GLY A 1019 5.22 -17.69 -18.94
CA GLY A 1019 6.46 -18.06 -18.25
C GLY A 1019 7.76 -17.59 -18.92
N ARG A 1020 7.69 -16.75 -19.96
CA ARG A 1020 8.87 -16.19 -20.64
C ARG A 1020 9.50 -15.06 -19.79
N SER A 1021 10.82 -15.08 -19.66
CA SER A 1021 11.62 -14.07 -18.94
C SER A 1021 12.73 -13.53 -19.84
N LEU A 1022 13.14 -12.27 -19.64
CA LEU A 1022 14.19 -11.61 -20.43
C LEU A 1022 15.51 -12.40 -20.49
N VAL A 1023 15.89 -13.04 -19.38
CA VAL A 1023 17.13 -13.84 -19.26
C VAL A 1023 17.13 -15.10 -20.15
N ARG A 1024 15.96 -15.62 -20.54
CA ARG A 1024 15.85 -16.96 -21.18
C ARG A 1024 15.40 -16.92 -22.63
N THR A 1025 15.01 -15.77 -23.17
CA THR A 1025 14.41 -15.69 -24.51
C THR A 1025 14.70 -14.33 -25.15
N ALA A 1026 15.27 -14.33 -26.35
CA ALA A 1026 15.33 -13.14 -27.22
C ALA A 1026 13.92 -12.54 -27.36
N ALA A 1027 13.83 -11.21 -27.52
CA ALA A 1027 12.57 -10.49 -27.66
C ALA A 1027 11.76 -11.05 -28.84
N ALA A 1028 10.85 -11.99 -28.56
CA ALA A 1028 10.01 -12.58 -29.58
C ALA A 1028 9.05 -11.51 -30.10
N HIS A 1029 9.09 -11.26 -31.40
CA HIS A 1029 8.24 -10.28 -32.06
C HIS A 1029 6.76 -10.59 -31.81
N ALA A 1030 5.95 -9.53 -31.74
CA ALA A 1030 4.50 -9.66 -31.65
C ALA A 1030 3.96 -10.50 -32.82
N GLY A 1031 3.07 -11.46 -32.51
CA GLY A 1031 2.49 -12.36 -33.51
C GLY A 1031 3.23 -13.69 -33.66
N SER A 1032 4.47 -13.80 -33.16
CA SER A 1032 5.31 -15.01 -33.33
C SER A 1032 4.77 -16.29 -32.69
N ASN A 1033 3.89 -16.18 -31.69
CA ASN A 1033 3.29 -17.33 -31.00
C ASN A 1033 1.76 -17.36 -31.13
N CYS A 1034 1.21 -16.61 -32.08
CA CYS A 1034 -0.21 -16.64 -32.39
C CYS A 1034 -0.60 -17.98 -33.06
N ARG A 1035 -1.89 -18.32 -32.99
CA ARG A 1035 -2.46 -19.33 -33.88
C ARG A 1035 -2.52 -18.75 -35.31
N ASP A 1036 -2.39 -19.60 -36.32
CA ASP A 1036 -2.32 -19.20 -37.73
C ASP A 1036 -3.55 -18.37 -38.19
N ASP A 1037 -4.69 -18.53 -37.53
CA ASP A 1037 -5.96 -17.83 -37.80
C ASP A 1037 -6.18 -16.56 -36.95
N CYS A 1038 -5.20 -16.13 -36.16
CA CYS A 1038 -5.37 -15.04 -35.20
C CYS A 1038 -5.08 -13.65 -35.80
N ALA A 1039 -6.12 -12.96 -36.23
CA ALA A 1039 -6.05 -11.61 -36.82
C ALA A 1039 -5.56 -10.48 -35.87
N PHE A 1040 -5.25 -10.80 -34.61
CA PHE A 1040 -4.74 -9.84 -33.61
C PHE A 1040 -3.21 -9.78 -33.62
N GLU A 1041 -2.51 -10.89 -33.88
CA GLU A 1041 -1.03 -10.91 -33.91
C GLU A 1041 -0.35 -10.31 -32.66
N LEU A 1042 -0.91 -10.55 -31.47
CA LEU A 1042 -0.38 -9.99 -30.21
C LEU A 1042 0.32 -11.02 -29.30
N CYS A 1043 0.25 -12.33 -29.58
CA CYS A 1043 0.93 -13.33 -28.76
C CYS A 1043 2.41 -13.43 -29.17
N PRO A 1044 3.35 -13.75 -28.25
CA PRO A 1044 3.17 -14.14 -26.84
C PRO A 1044 2.94 -12.94 -25.90
N TYR A 1045 2.61 -13.21 -24.63
CA TYR A 1045 2.56 -12.19 -23.57
C TYR A 1045 3.97 -11.60 -23.33
N PRO A 1046 4.11 -10.30 -23.04
CA PRO A 1046 5.42 -9.64 -22.87
C PRO A 1046 6.28 -10.37 -21.82
N PRO A 1047 7.62 -10.44 -21.96
CA PRO A 1047 8.47 -11.07 -20.95
C PRO A 1047 8.44 -10.29 -19.62
N SER A 1048 8.66 -10.98 -18.50
CA SER A 1048 8.74 -10.33 -17.18
C SER A 1048 9.98 -9.45 -17.05
N GLY A 1049 9.84 -8.32 -16.37
CA GLY A 1049 10.97 -7.45 -16.02
C GLY A 1049 11.34 -6.37 -17.05
N LEU A 1050 10.66 -6.29 -18.21
CA LEU A 1050 10.70 -5.06 -19.01
C LEU A 1050 10.04 -3.93 -18.22
N ASP A 1051 10.63 -2.74 -18.19
CA ASP A 1051 9.98 -1.52 -17.69
C ASP A 1051 8.85 -1.14 -18.66
N GLY A 1052 7.74 -1.88 -18.56
CA GLY A 1052 6.57 -1.69 -19.37
C GLY A 1052 5.74 -0.53 -18.85
N TYR A 1053 5.20 0.26 -19.78
CA TYR A 1053 4.23 1.34 -19.56
C TYR A 1053 2.95 0.93 -18.81
N ARG A 1054 2.72 -0.38 -18.61
CA ARG A 1054 1.59 -0.93 -17.87
C ARG A 1054 2.10 -1.87 -16.76
N PRO A 1055 1.54 -1.79 -15.54
CA PRO A 1055 2.03 -2.59 -14.43
C PRO A 1055 1.69 -4.08 -14.59
N GLU A 1056 2.57 -4.91 -14.03
CA GLU A 1056 2.37 -6.35 -13.95
C GLU A 1056 1.27 -6.68 -12.92
N LEU A 1057 0.53 -7.76 -13.17
CA LEU A 1057 -0.47 -8.25 -12.22
C LEU A 1057 0.23 -8.77 -10.96
N SER A 1058 -0.25 -8.34 -9.79
CA SER A 1058 0.29 -8.82 -8.50
C SER A 1058 0.12 -10.34 -8.36
N GLU A 1059 1.02 -10.97 -7.61
CA GLU A 1059 0.91 -12.41 -7.38
C GLU A 1059 -0.35 -12.77 -6.59
N ALA A 1060 -0.70 -11.95 -5.58
CA ALA A 1060 -1.91 -12.11 -4.79
C ALA A 1060 -3.17 -12.09 -5.67
N PHE A 1061 -3.24 -11.17 -6.63
CA PHE A 1061 -4.34 -11.11 -7.59
C PHE A 1061 -4.40 -12.36 -8.50
N CYS A 1062 -3.26 -12.81 -9.02
CA CYS A 1062 -3.20 -14.03 -9.84
C CYS A 1062 -3.67 -15.28 -9.06
N ARG A 1063 -3.31 -15.39 -7.77
CA ARG A 1063 -3.76 -16.46 -6.87
C ARG A 1063 -5.25 -16.36 -6.55
N ALA A 1064 -5.77 -15.15 -6.40
CA ALA A 1064 -7.21 -14.93 -6.26
C ALA A 1064 -7.97 -15.48 -7.47
N GLN A 1065 -7.50 -15.20 -8.69
CA GLN A 1065 -8.09 -15.77 -9.92
C GLN A 1065 -8.06 -17.31 -9.91
N LEU A 1066 -6.94 -17.91 -9.50
CA LEU A 1066 -6.84 -19.36 -9.35
C LEU A 1066 -7.85 -19.91 -8.33
N THR A 1067 -8.02 -19.22 -7.20
CA THR A 1067 -8.95 -19.60 -6.14
C THR A 1067 -10.40 -19.56 -6.62
N LEU A 1068 -10.79 -18.53 -7.37
CA LEU A 1068 -12.11 -18.44 -7.99
C LEU A 1068 -12.41 -19.65 -8.89
N LEU A 1069 -11.43 -20.10 -9.68
CA LEU A 1069 -11.56 -21.28 -10.54
C LEU A 1069 -11.60 -22.61 -9.76
N SER A 1070 -11.00 -22.67 -8.57
CA SER A 1070 -10.93 -23.89 -7.76
C SER A 1070 -12.26 -24.25 -7.05
N ARG A 1071 -13.13 -23.26 -6.81
CA ARG A 1071 -14.41 -23.43 -6.12
C ARG A 1071 -15.47 -24.16 -6.95
N SER A 1072 -15.29 -24.24 -8.27
CA SER A 1072 -16.20 -24.93 -9.20
C SER A 1072 -16.15 -26.48 -9.12
N ARG A 1073 -15.28 -27.07 -8.28
CA ARG A 1073 -15.06 -28.54 -8.20
C ARG A 1073 -16.30 -29.39 -7.85
N TRP A 1074 -17.37 -28.81 -7.30
CA TRP A 1074 -18.55 -29.55 -6.83
C TRP A 1074 -19.74 -29.54 -7.81
N ARG A 1075 -19.60 -28.93 -8.99
CA ARG A 1075 -20.63 -28.99 -10.05
C ARG A 1075 -20.06 -29.80 -11.21
N SER A 1076 -20.55 -31.01 -11.40
CA SER A 1076 -20.13 -32.01 -12.40
C SER A 1076 -20.27 -31.60 -13.88
N LEU A 1077 -20.58 -30.33 -14.16
CA LEU A 1077 -20.62 -29.68 -15.48
C LEU A 1077 -19.83 -28.36 -15.42
N ALA A 1078 -18.57 -28.43 -14.98
CA ALA A 1078 -17.77 -27.27 -14.63
C ALA A 1078 -17.36 -26.46 -15.88
N ARG A 1079 -18.19 -25.48 -16.26
CA ARG A 1079 -17.81 -24.42 -17.21
C ARG A 1079 -17.30 -23.18 -16.43
N PRO A 1080 -16.37 -22.40 -17.00
CA PRO A 1080 -16.01 -21.08 -16.48
C PRO A 1080 -17.26 -20.20 -16.26
N GLU A 1081 -17.26 -19.41 -15.18
CA GLU A 1081 -18.40 -18.56 -14.84
C GLU A 1081 -18.55 -17.39 -15.84
N ALA A 1082 -17.42 -16.82 -16.27
CA ALA A 1082 -17.37 -15.77 -17.29
C ALA A 1082 -17.83 -16.30 -18.65
N ARG A 1083 -18.75 -15.57 -19.31
CA ARG A 1083 -19.37 -16.02 -20.57
C ARG A 1083 -18.37 -16.20 -21.70
N TRP A 1084 -17.39 -15.29 -21.80
CA TRP A 1084 -16.37 -15.30 -22.86
C TRP A 1084 -15.31 -16.39 -22.67
N GLN A 1085 -15.15 -16.93 -21.45
CA GLN A 1085 -14.21 -18.02 -21.17
C GLN A 1085 -14.83 -19.42 -21.36
N ARG A 1086 -16.13 -19.53 -21.67
CA ARG A 1086 -16.83 -20.84 -21.70
C ARG A 1086 -16.26 -21.82 -22.72
N GLY A 1087 -15.53 -21.35 -23.73
CA GLY A 1087 -14.83 -22.17 -24.71
C GLY A 1087 -13.46 -22.68 -24.25
N THR A 1088 -12.95 -22.22 -23.10
CA THR A 1088 -11.64 -22.60 -22.57
C THR A 1088 -11.75 -23.70 -21.51
N ASP A 1089 -10.79 -24.63 -21.50
CA ASP A 1089 -10.72 -25.65 -20.47
C ASP A 1089 -10.34 -25.08 -19.09
N LEU A 1090 -11.02 -25.57 -18.04
CA LEU A 1090 -10.79 -25.11 -16.66
C LEU A 1090 -9.42 -25.55 -16.12
N ALA A 1091 -8.90 -26.71 -16.51
CA ALA A 1091 -7.58 -27.14 -16.05
C ALA A 1091 -6.48 -26.27 -16.67
N GLU A 1092 -6.63 -25.94 -17.95
CA GLU A 1092 -5.76 -25.00 -18.64
C GLU A 1092 -5.78 -23.59 -18.03
N LEU A 1093 -6.97 -23.04 -17.73
CA LEU A 1093 -7.09 -21.73 -17.07
C LEU A 1093 -6.38 -21.70 -15.71
N ARG A 1094 -6.51 -22.77 -14.92
CA ARG A 1094 -5.81 -22.90 -13.63
C ARG A 1094 -4.30 -22.90 -13.82
N LEU A 1095 -3.80 -23.67 -14.79
CA LEU A 1095 -2.37 -23.72 -15.09
C LEU A 1095 -1.83 -22.38 -15.58
N PHE A 1096 -2.61 -21.64 -16.37
CA PHE A 1096 -2.25 -20.29 -16.83
C PHE A 1096 -2.08 -19.32 -15.65
N TRP A 1097 -3.06 -19.24 -14.75
CA TRP A 1097 -2.98 -18.35 -13.58
C TRP A 1097 -1.89 -18.77 -12.59
N GLU A 1098 -1.63 -20.06 -12.44
CA GLU A 1098 -0.47 -20.55 -11.67
C GLU A 1098 0.86 -20.07 -12.27
N ARG A 1099 1.01 -20.13 -13.61
CA ARG A 1099 2.20 -19.63 -14.30
C ARG A 1099 2.33 -18.11 -14.20
N MET A 1100 1.23 -17.36 -14.27
CA MET A 1100 1.22 -15.91 -14.05
C MET A 1100 1.66 -15.55 -12.63
N GLY A 1101 1.21 -16.29 -11.60
CA GLY A 1101 1.68 -16.11 -10.23
C GLY A 1101 3.19 -16.37 -10.09
N LYS A 1102 3.70 -17.45 -10.70
CA LYS A 1102 5.15 -17.75 -10.73
C LYS A 1102 5.96 -16.70 -11.52
N ARG A 1103 5.37 -16.08 -12.53
CA ARG A 1103 5.99 -15.00 -13.30
C ARG A 1103 6.17 -13.75 -12.45
N ALA A 1104 5.13 -13.32 -11.73
CA ALA A 1104 5.22 -12.18 -10.82
C ALA A 1104 6.35 -12.39 -9.78
N LEU A 1105 6.52 -13.62 -9.29
CA LEU A 1105 7.65 -14.00 -8.43
C LEU A 1105 9.02 -13.83 -9.11
N ASN A 1106 9.19 -14.34 -10.34
CA ASN A 1106 10.48 -14.27 -11.03
C ASN A 1106 10.87 -12.84 -11.44
N SER A 1107 9.90 -11.96 -11.66
CA SER A 1107 10.09 -10.52 -11.85
C SER A 1107 10.90 -9.90 -10.69
N HIS A 1108 10.59 -10.31 -9.45
CA HIS A 1108 11.30 -9.86 -8.26
C HIS A 1108 12.66 -10.56 -8.03
N ARG A 1109 12.93 -11.70 -8.68
CA ARG A 1109 14.20 -12.45 -8.56
C ARG A 1109 15.23 -12.10 -9.64
N GLY A 1110 14.77 -11.69 -10.83
CA GLY A 1110 15.62 -11.45 -12.00
C GLY A 1110 16.05 -9.99 -12.20
N ARG A 1111 15.77 -9.10 -11.24
CA ARG A 1111 16.13 -7.68 -11.27
C ARG A 1111 17.15 -7.33 -10.22
#